data_AF-A0A7W1KF34-F1
#
_entry.id   AF-A0A7W1KF34-F1
#
_cell.length_a   1.000
_cell.length_b   1.000
_cell.length_c   1.000
_cell.angle_alpha   90.00
_cell.angle_beta   90.00
_cell.angle_gamma   90.00
#
_symmetry.space_group_name_H-M   'P 1'
#
loop_
_entity.id
_entity.type
_entity.pdbx_description
1 polymer ?
#
loop_
_entity_poly.entity_id
_entity_poly.type
_entity_poly.pdbx_seq_one_letter_code
_entity_poly.pdbx_strand_id
1 'polypeptide(L)'
;MIIKTFFCIIFASCMALNAEIIVSDIQDKSVSFPFNVSLVGEYIPEGRVFVSSREAITDNSFAIASAHRNTVCFRGLTPPTVLLDGELNVSNPLNGAAITKASLLGALPVVVIKDNPSSIFLVDDRDTEIAVYGAYGIRDAHEKKTTSILALTTNATEVFDPLNSMSHRTVFAAVSNKQGRFDGDGSGIAVLVFKKFESKKNKSFSAWDSIDAATGVSQFSDEGTLQDTGNKAFPFGKTTPQVFITNPVKTVESAVDMHFDRDLGILYIAVQVEASTGPTDGARALVLASCRNGKLQLQSIAPETAFADNTALVGGRGSGASISVYKVKTMQTRTYLRYLIGVGGNGNGTDLKRQVFALPIVDNLASSSHGALAKVTSSPVSLFSAGNPGRFLTRVFSEPAENPEDLYTSADVQARVGGAVRLPGAITDISVSAEAVFVSVEQADEELQPGIFYSQPLFDVEGRISAWANWQRVGGTSDPITAFVYDPYKATFTYIPVLKKGTTQTVLRTAFSEGKSFLESFISTEFPQQLGGVQSLFDFPYTSKSFSPIPGKRIAVQAYCGYKKLVLIQTGKDSSNLFGPVQRDVTVYTSTNGTLDQLSRDTALSLSGGVLDDLGPLSSCTVLTDGTFGWFIVGGAGGCAILADEQGRGWDASKGLEDQFKGLTAQMKWQKISESHHVRKLVASDNFLFILTDTRLLRLELSADTIKHKNFHEVTVAVCGSPDRKDARSFSDVIVSGPLALLATSSGILRSGDYVDIRTVSKDTDVSWISVALPESVGSLNSRGPVNRFFATSPTGDERDVTQGGTLWALNAYVGLNQALLYRFVVTLDQGSVTPTTLQLFPDYFFNTRKTFFVNGGEYRNYLVTDGAFIALSRSAFTGRSPLLEILPPLIKSGEAQGARNRYPLLVVQDRAFSIGKLVRNSASGAWMATGDFGVRVQA
;
A
#
# COMPACT_ATOMS: atom_id res chain seq x y z
N MET A 1 -32.59 -43.60 -17.65
CA MET A 1 -31.61 -43.92 -18.72
C MET A 1 -30.54 -42.85 -18.65
N ILE A 2 -29.39 -43.21 -18.09
CA ILE A 2 -28.37 -42.30 -17.53
C ILE A 2 -27.32 -42.03 -18.61
N ILE A 3 -27.27 -40.81 -19.13
CA ILE A 3 -26.11 -40.32 -19.90
C ILE A 3 -25.23 -39.58 -18.89
N LYS A 4 -24.26 -40.29 -18.31
CA LYS A 4 -23.11 -39.69 -17.62
C LYS A 4 -22.16 -39.16 -18.70
N THR A 5 -22.31 -37.90 -19.07
CA THR A 5 -21.28 -37.21 -19.86
C THR A 5 -20.12 -36.89 -18.94
N PHE A 6 -19.11 -37.75 -18.96
CA PHE A 6 -17.81 -37.55 -18.32
C PHE A 6 -17.07 -36.46 -19.11
N PHE A 7 -17.13 -35.21 -18.66
CA PHE A 7 -16.28 -34.14 -19.17
C PHE A 7 -14.96 -34.18 -18.37
N CYS A 8 -14.04 -35.07 -18.77
CA CYS A 8 -12.63 -34.95 -18.37
C CYS A 8 -11.97 -33.93 -19.30
N ILE A 9 -11.95 -32.65 -18.90
CA ILE A 9 -11.07 -31.66 -19.52
C ILE A 9 -9.77 -31.70 -18.74
N ILE A 10 -8.70 -32.11 -19.42
CA ILE A 10 -7.33 -31.93 -18.97
C ILE A 10 -7.04 -30.43 -19.12
N PHE A 11 -7.21 -29.67 -18.04
CA PHE A 11 -6.83 -28.26 -17.96
C PHE A 11 -5.32 -28.17 -17.75
N ALA A 12 -4.61 -27.58 -18.70
CA ALA A 12 -3.21 -27.22 -18.53
C ALA A 12 -3.15 -25.70 -18.33
N SER A 13 -2.55 -25.30 -17.20
CA SER A 13 -2.11 -23.95 -16.83
C SER A 13 -3.19 -22.86 -16.84
N CYS A 14 -3.94 -22.69 -15.74
CA CYS A 14 -4.86 -21.55 -15.59
C CYS A 14 -4.93 -20.97 -14.17
N MET A 15 -3.85 -20.29 -13.79
CA MET A 15 -3.94 -18.93 -13.23
C MET A 15 -2.87 -18.10 -13.92
N ALA A 16 -3.13 -17.67 -15.15
CA ALA A 16 -2.35 -16.58 -15.73
C ALA A 16 -2.73 -15.31 -14.95
N LEU A 17 -2.02 -15.08 -13.86
CA LEU A 17 -1.98 -13.78 -13.19
C LEU A 17 -1.48 -12.80 -14.27
N ASN A 18 -2.29 -11.77 -14.58
CA ASN A 18 -2.17 -10.95 -15.80
C ASN A 18 -1.01 -9.96 -15.75
N ALA A 19 0.19 -10.45 -15.50
CA ALA A 19 1.39 -9.65 -15.65
C ALA A 19 1.76 -9.55 -17.13
N GLU A 20 2.00 -8.33 -17.61
CA GLU A 20 2.65 -8.11 -18.89
C GLU A 20 4.15 -8.39 -18.74
N ILE A 21 4.68 -9.30 -19.57
CA ILE A 21 6.12 -9.46 -19.70
C ILE A 21 6.66 -8.20 -20.36
N ILE A 22 7.55 -7.51 -19.64
CA ILE A 22 8.28 -6.39 -20.21
C ILE A 22 9.53 -6.93 -20.88
N VAL A 23 9.60 -6.77 -22.20
CA VAL A 23 10.66 -7.34 -23.04
C VAL A 23 11.82 -6.38 -23.24
N SER A 24 13.01 -6.94 -23.47
CA SER A 24 14.19 -6.18 -23.90
C SER A 24 14.01 -5.60 -25.31
N ASP A 25 14.92 -4.71 -25.71
CA ASP A 25 14.89 -3.91 -26.95
C ASP A 25 14.19 -4.60 -28.14
N ILE A 26 13.22 -3.88 -28.71
CA ILE A 26 12.11 -4.35 -29.54
C ILE A 26 12.57 -5.32 -30.63
N GLN A 27 12.15 -6.60 -30.59
CA GLN A 27 11.87 -7.43 -31.78
C GLN A 27 10.82 -8.54 -31.56
N ASP A 28 10.60 -9.02 -30.32
CA ASP A 28 9.58 -10.03 -30.01
C ASP A 28 9.07 -9.90 -28.56
N LYS A 29 7.73 -9.89 -28.37
CA LYS A 29 7.07 -9.88 -27.06
C LYS A 29 7.30 -11.16 -26.25
N SER A 30 8.00 -12.16 -26.82
CA SER A 30 8.37 -13.41 -26.16
C SER A 30 9.77 -13.39 -25.52
N VAL A 31 10.60 -12.35 -25.76
CA VAL A 31 12.02 -12.36 -25.39
C VAL A 31 12.28 -11.62 -24.07
N SER A 32 12.72 -12.39 -23.07
CA SER A 32 13.13 -11.91 -21.75
C SER A 32 14.58 -11.36 -21.76
N PHE A 33 15.02 -10.73 -20.67
CA PHE A 33 16.42 -10.32 -20.55
C PHE A 33 17.33 -11.56 -20.49
N PRO A 34 18.37 -11.65 -21.34
CA PRO A 34 19.29 -12.79 -21.33
C PRO A 34 20.28 -12.76 -20.15
N PHE A 35 20.18 -11.75 -19.28
CA PHE A 35 21.05 -11.51 -18.13
C PHE A 35 20.24 -11.04 -16.92
N ASN A 36 20.87 -11.10 -15.75
CA ASN A 36 20.30 -10.66 -14.49
C ASN A 36 20.08 -9.15 -14.46
N VAL A 37 18.85 -8.71 -14.22
CA VAL A 37 18.53 -7.28 -14.06
C VAL A 37 18.23 -6.89 -12.61
N SER A 38 18.46 -5.63 -12.29
CA SER A 38 18.00 -4.94 -11.08
C SER A 38 17.06 -3.82 -11.46
N LEU A 39 16.15 -3.48 -10.55
CA LEU A 39 15.35 -2.29 -10.67
C LEU A 39 16.15 -1.08 -10.19
N VAL A 40 16.16 0.00 -10.97
CA VAL A 40 16.83 1.26 -10.62
C VAL A 40 15.85 2.21 -9.91
N GLY A 41 14.60 2.23 -10.36
CA GLY A 41 13.54 3.08 -9.82
C GLY A 41 12.48 3.41 -10.87
N GLU A 42 11.48 4.20 -10.49
CA GLU A 42 10.47 4.75 -11.40
C GLU A 42 10.46 6.27 -11.32
N TYR A 43 10.68 6.95 -12.44
CA TYR A 43 10.36 8.37 -12.53
C TYR A 43 8.85 8.54 -12.71
N ILE A 44 8.13 8.60 -11.59
CA ILE A 44 6.66 8.67 -11.52
C ILE A 44 5.99 9.72 -12.44
N PRO A 45 6.50 10.94 -12.71
CA PRO A 45 5.74 11.97 -13.44
C PRO A 45 5.55 11.63 -14.91
N GLU A 46 6.55 10.97 -15.48
CA GLU A 46 6.48 10.41 -16.83
C GLU A 46 6.15 8.91 -16.77
N GLY A 47 6.09 8.29 -15.58
CA GLY A 47 6.11 6.85 -15.33
C GLY A 47 7.11 6.12 -16.18
N ARG A 48 8.38 6.52 -16.10
CA ARG A 48 9.47 5.79 -16.73
C ARG A 48 10.11 4.88 -15.70
N VAL A 49 10.01 3.57 -15.90
CA VAL A 49 10.70 2.57 -15.08
C VAL A 49 12.06 2.32 -15.70
N PHE A 50 13.08 2.22 -14.85
CA PHE A 50 14.46 1.96 -15.25
C PHE A 50 14.95 0.64 -14.67
N VAL A 51 15.67 -0.12 -15.49
CA VAL A 51 16.33 -1.36 -15.09
C VAL A 51 17.80 -1.32 -15.47
N SER A 52 18.62 -2.05 -14.73
CA SER A 52 20.06 -2.15 -14.98
C SER A 52 20.54 -3.59 -14.94
N SER A 53 21.64 -3.91 -15.64
CA SER A 53 22.29 -5.21 -15.58
C SER A 53 23.08 -5.38 -14.29
N ARG A 54 22.98 -6.55 -13.64
CA ARG A 54 23.80 -6.93 -12.48
C ARG A 54 25.13 -7.60 -12.87
N GLU A 55 25.30 -7.93 -14.14
CA GLU A 55 26.47 -8.64 -14.66
C GLU A 55 26.99 -8.02 -15.95
N ALA A 56 28.25 -8.32 -16.27
CA ALA A 56 28.83 -7.85 -17.52
C ALA A 56 28.27 -8.69 -18.68
N ILE A 57 27.93 -8.04 -19.78
CA ILE A 57 27.25 -8.67 -20.93
C ILE A 57 28.23 -8.71 -22.10
N THR A 58 28.59 -9.91 -22.54
CA THR A 58 29.66 -10.13 -23.55
C THR A 58 29.29 -9.75 -24.98
N ASP A 59 28.02 -9.46 -25.27
CA ASP A 59 27.51 -9.19 -26.63
C ASP A 59 26.95 -7.76 -26.85
N ASN A 60 27.23 -6.80 -25.95
CA ASN A 60 26.90 -5.37 -26.12
C ASN A 60 25.41 -5.02 -26.38
N SER A 61 24.46 -5.55 -25.59
CA SER A 61 23.05 -5.17 -25.74
C SER A 61 22.74 -3.80 -25.12
N PHE A 62 22.94 -3.64 -23.82
CA PHE A 62 22.82 -2.40 -23.01
C PHE A 62 22.99 -2.79 -21.53
N ALA A 63 23.54 -1.92 -20.68
CA ALA A 63 23.56 -2.09 -19.22
C ALA A 63 22.40 -1.40 -18.50
N ILE A 64 21.74 -0.44 -19.16
CA ILE A 64 20.60 0.30 -18.61
C ILE A 64 19.52 0.37 -19.69
N ALA A 65 18.27 0.21 -19.29
CA ALA A 65 17.13 0.41 -20.17
C ALA A 65 15.96 1.10 -19.45
N SER A 66 15.07 1.74 -20.21
CA SER A 66 13.84 2.34 -19.68
C SER A 66 12.59 1.91 -20.43
N ALA A 67 11.46 1.84 -19.72
CA ALA A 67 10.14 1.59 -20.29
C ALA A 67 9.14 2.61 -19.76
N HIS A 68 8.27 3.12 -20.62
CA HIS A 68 7.20 4.03 -20.21
C HIS A 68 6.04 3.24 -19.59
N ARG A 69 5.23 3.87 -18.73
CA ARG A 69 4.03 3.29 -18.10
C ARG A 69 2.96 2.80 -19.08
N ASN A 70 3.09 3.18 -20.35
CA ASN A 70 2.16 2.85 -21.43
C ASN A 70 2.77 1.87 -22.44
N THR A 71 4.02 1.43 -22.24
CA THR A 71 4.70 0.48 -23.11
C THR A 71 5.19 -0.73 -22.30
N VAL A 72 5.31 -1.86 -22.97
CA VAL A 72 5.85 -3.11 -22.41
C VAL A 72 7.24 -3.45 -22.98
N CYS A 73 7.87 -2.48 -23.66
CA CYS A 73 9.19 -2.66 -24.25
C CYS A 73 10.17 -1.71 -23.56
N PHE A 74 11.32 -2.26 -23.18
CA PHE A 74 12.46 -1.49 -22.71
C PHE A 74 13.29 -0.98 -23.89
N ARG A 75 13.65 0.29 -23.87
CA ARG A 75 14.64 0.90 -24.78
C ARG A 75 16.00 0.87 -24.10
N GLY A 76 17.00 0.27 -24.75
CA GLY A 76 18.38 0.33 -24.28
C GLY A 76 18.91 1.77 -24.26
N LEU A 77 19.55 2.16 -23.16
CA LEU A 77 20.07 3.51 -22.94
C LEU A 77 21.61 3.58 -22.94
N THR A 78 22.28 2.48 -23.32
CA THR A 78 23.74 2.38 -23.23
C THR A 78 24.31 1.74 -24.51
N PRO A 79 24.14 2.41 -25.67
CA PRO A 79 24.65 1.93 -26.94
C PRO A 79 26.19 1.91 -26.94
N PRO A 80 26.84 1.24 -27.92
CA PRO A 80 28.31 1.15 -27.99
C PRO A 80 29.04 2.49 -28.03
N THR A 81 28.44 3.51 -28.64
CA THR A 81 28.99 4.87 -28.72
C THR A 81 27.99 5.90 -28.23
N VAL A 82 28.48 6.93 -27.55
CA VAL A 82 27.68 8.01 -26.94
C VAL A 82 28.40 9.35 -27.03
N LEU A 83 27.70 10.43 -26.68
CA LEU A 83 28.30 11.69 -26.30
C LEU A 83 28.88 11.55 -24.87
N LEU A 84 30.17 11.26 -24.73
CA LEU A 84 30.81 11.09 -23.41
C LEU A 84 31.49 12.40 -23.00
N ASP A 85 31.04 13.00 -21.90
CA ASP A 85 31.64 14.21 -21.32
C ASP A 85 31.81 15.38 -22.33
N GLY A 86 30.90 15.46 -23.32
CA GLY A 86 30.92 16.47 -24.38
C GLY A 86 31.65 16.07 -25.66
N GLU A 87 32.26 14.89 -25.72
CA GLU A 87 32.91 14.33 -26.90
C GLU A 87 31.99 13.33 -27.63
N LEU A 88 31.74 13.58 -28.92
CA LEU A 88 30.84 12.78 -29.76
C LEU A 88 31.50 11.45 -30.19
N ASN A 89 30.67 10.41 -30.38
CA ASN A 89 31.08 9.11 -30.91
C ASN A 89 32.19 8.40 -30.11
N VAL A 90 32.22 8.58 -28.78
CA VAL A 90 33.18 7.91 -27.90
C VAL A 90 32.61 6.58 -27.40
N SER A 91 33.47 5.60 -27.17
CA SER A 91 33.08 4.31 -26.58
C SER A 91 32.36 4.53 -25.25
N ASN A 92 31.16 3.97 -25.13
CA ASN A 92 30.37 4.11 -23.92
C ASN A 92 30.91 3.22 -22.80
N PRO A 93 31.37 3.77 -21.66
CA PRO A 93 31.87 2.97 -20.53
C PRO A 93 30.78 2.11 -19.88
N LEU A 94 29.50 2.39 -20.15
CA LEU A 94 28.36 1.65 -19.65
C LEU A 94 27.87 0.56 -20.62
N ASN A 95 28.38 0.49 -21.84
CA ASN A 95 27.95 -0.54 -22.78
C ASN A 95 28.35 -1.93 -22.27
N GLY A 96 27.36 -2.79 -22.01
CA GLY A 96 27.56 -4.14 -21.46
C GLY A 96 28.11 -4.20 -20.02
N ALA A 97 28.16 -3.08 -19.29
CA ALA A 97 28.73 -3.01 -17.95
C ALA A 97 27.83 -3.64 -16.87
N ALA A 98 28.43 -4.21 -15.82
CA ALA A 98 27.73 -4.62 -14.60
C ALA A 98 27.48 -3.42 -13.68
N ILE A 99 26.22 -3.13 -13.37
CA ILE A 99 25.83 -2.02 -12.48
C ILE A 99 25.72 -2.52 -11.03
N THR A 100 26.42 -1.86 -10.10
CA THR A 100 26.46 -2.22 -8.67
C THR A 100 25.61 -1.33 -7.79
N LYS A 101 25.39 -0.08 -8.20
CA LYS A 101 24.54 0.92 -7.56
C LYS A 101 23.84 1.74 -8.62
N ALA A 102 22.59 2.11 -8.36
CA ALA A 102 21.82 2.94 -9.24
C ALA A 102 20.83 3.79 -8.44
N SER A 103 20.54 4.98 -8.95
CA SER A 103 19.53 5.90 -8.44
C SER A 103 19.04 6.78 -9.60
N LEU A 104 18.06 7.64 -9.34
CA LEU A 104 17.50 8.55 -10.33
C LEU A 104 17.74 10.00 -9.92
N LEU A 105 18.21 10.82 -10.86
CA LEU A 105 18.37 12.27 -10.73
C LEU A 105 17.30 12.96 -11.59
N GLY A 106 16.06 12.93 -11.11
CA GLY A 106 14.89 13.17 -11.95
C GLY A 106 14.65 11.99 -12.90
N ALA A 107 14.45 12.26 -14.19
CA ALA A 107 14.31 11.21 -15.21
C ALA A 107 15.64 10.60 -15.68
N LEU A 108 16.76 10.90 -15.02
CA LEU A 108 18.11 10.55 -15.48
C LEU A 108 18.74 9.49 -14.56
N PRO A 109 19.08 8.30 -15.07
CA PRO A 109 19.80 7.29 -14.31
C PRO A 109 21.19 7.76 -13.88
N VAL A 110 21.52 7.55 -12.60
CA VAL A 110 22.87 7.70 -12.06
C VAL A 110 23.34 6.33 -11.58
N VAL A 111 24.50 5.88 -12.04
CA VAL A 111 24.98 4.52 -11.80
C VAL A 111 26.45 4.43 -11.41
N VAL A 112 26.79 3.32 -10.76
CA VAL A 112 28.17 2.89 -10.47
C VAL A 112 28.38 1.53 -11.13
N ILE A 113 29.52 1.33 -11.80
CA ILE A 113 29.87 0.08 -12.46
C ILE A 113 30.85 -0.74 -11.63
N LYS A 114 30.79 -2.07 -11.77
CA LYS A 114 31.62 -3.02 -11.00
C LYS A 114 33.11 -2.85 -11.26
N ASP A 115 33.49 -2.63 -12.52
CA ASP A 115 34.90 -2.55 -12.95
C ASP A 115 35.55 -1.19 -12.66
N ASN A 116 34.73 -0.19 -12.31
CA ASN A 116 35.18 1.10 -11.84
C ASN A 116 34.31 1.58 -10.66
N PRO A 117 34.48 0.95 -9.47
CA PRO A 117 33.61 1.16 -8.31
C PRO A 117 33.81 2.53 -7.63
N SER A 118 34.73 3.35 -8.16
CA SER A 118 35.08 4.69 -7.69
C SER A 118 34.55 5.81 -8.59
N SER A 119 33.74 5.47 -9.59
CA SER A 119 33.20 6.40 -10.58
C SER A 119 31.68 6.38 -10.58
N ILE A 120 31.09 7.53 -10.87
CA ILE A 120 29.64 7.71 -11.01
C ILE A 120 29.36 8.20 -12.43
N PHE A 121 28.35 7.62 -13.07
CA PHE A 121 27.94 7.99 -14.42
C PHE A 121 26.48 8.45 -14.43
N LEU A 122 26.19 9.57 -15.10
CA LEU A 122 24.84 10.03 -15.44
C LEU A 122 24.52 9.61 -16.88
N VAL A 123 23.33 9.09 -17.13
CA VAL A 123 22.82 8.87 -18.49
C VAL A 123 21.72 9.88 -18.80
N ASP A 124 21.90 10.66 -19.86
CA ASP A 124 20.92 11.61 -20.37
C ASP A 124 20.42 11.16 -21.75
N ASP A 125 19.15 10.78 -21.81
CA ASP A 125 18.49 10.28 -23.02
C ASP A 125 17.43 11.25 -23.58
N ARG A 126 17.46 12.51 -23.15
CA ARG A 126 16.47 13.52 -23.54
C ARG A 126 16.69 14.08 -24.94
N ASP A 127 17.92 14.05 -25.43
CA ASP A 127 18.29 14.44 -26.78
C ASP A 127 18.26 13.25 -27.76
N THR A 128 18.41 13.53 -29.05
CA THR A 128 18.46 12.47 -30.08
C THR A 128 19.65 11.52 -29.90
N GLU A 129 20.76 12.04 -29.36
CA GLU A 129 21.95 11.29 -29.02
C GLU A 129 22.03 11.11 -27.51
N ILE A 130 22.34 9.91 -27.05
CA ILE A 130 22.48 9.63 -25.61
C ILE A 130 23.80 10.23 -25.13
N ALA A 131 23.72 11.05 -24.08
CA ALA A 131 24.89 11.60 -23.41
C ALA A 131 25.19 10.84 -22.11
N VAL A 132 26.48 10.62 -21.86
CA VAL A 132 26.98 10.04 -20.61
C VAL A 132 27.95 11.03 -19.97
N TYR A 133 27.76 11.31 -18.69
CA TYR A 133 28.65 12.19 -17.94
C TYR A 133 29.31 11.42 -16.80
N GLY A 134 30.63 11.35 -16.78
CA GLY A 134 31.43 10.61 -15.80
C GLY A 134 32.04 11.50 -14.73
N ALA A 135 31.83 11.15 -13.46
CA ALA A 135 32.60 11.64 -12.34
C ALA A 135 33.66 10.59 -11.98
N TYR A 136 34.93 10.89 -12.23
CA TYR A 136 36.02 9.91 -12.12
C TYR A 136 36.83 10.08 -10.84
N GLY A 137 37.21 8.94 -10.24
CA GLY A 137 38.13 8.92 -9.11
C GLY A 137 37.62 9.69 -7.90
N ILE A 138 36.36 9.44 -7.51
CA ILE A 138 35.76 10.01 -6.30
C ILE A 138 36.70 9.76 -5.11
N ARG A 139 36.94 10.80 -4.32
CA ARG A 139 37.88 10.74 -3.21
C ARG A 139 37.15 10.56 -1.89
N ASP A 140 37.82 9.85 -0.99
CA ASP A 140 37.43 9.64 0.39
C ASP A 140 37.73 10.90 1.24
N ALA A 141 37.51 10.83 2.55
CA ALA A 141 37.68 11.98 3.45
C ALA A 141 39.16 12.39 3.64
N HIS A 142 40.10 11.57 3.19
CA HIS A 142 41.55 11.84 3.18
C HIS A 142 42.08 12.20 1.79
N GLU A 143 41.18 12.56 0.88
CA GLU A 143 41.51 12.94 -0.50
C GLU A 143 42.19 11.80 -1.27
N LYS A 144 42.03 10.55 -0.83
CA LYS A 144 42.49 9.36 -1.56
C LYS A 144 41.35 8.82 -2.38
N LYS A 145 41.66 8.27 -3.55
CA LYS A 145 40.65 7.60 -4.40
C LYS A 145 39.95 6.51 -3.57
N THR A 146 38.62 6.56 -3.50
CA THR A 146 37.85 5.55 -2.79
C THR A 146 38.00 4.18 -3.45
N THR A 147 37.99 3.13 -2.64
CA THR A 147 37.97 1.75 -3.13
C THR A 147 36.61 1.38 -3.72
N SER A 148 35.53 1.91 -3.15
CA SER A 148 34.17 1.57 -3.57
C SER A 148 33.13 2.57 -3.08
N ILE A 149 32.10 2.76 -3.89
CA ILE A 149 30.85 3.43 -3.51
C ILE A 149 29.88 2.38 -2.95
N LEU A 150 29.47 2.58 -1.70
CA LEU A 150 28.66 1.63 -0.92
C LEU A 150 27.17 1.92 -0.99
N ALA A 151 26.79 3.19 -1.13
CA ALA A 151 25.40 3.62 -1.28
C ALA A 151 25.34 4.89 -2.14
N LEU A 152 24.20 5.10 -2.81
CA LEU A 152 23.98 6.19 -3.75
C LEU A 152 22.55 6.71 -3.60
N THR A 153 22.39 8.02 -3.47
CA THR A 153 21.07 8.67 -3.52
C THR A 153 21.19 10.07 -4.14
N THR A 154 20.06 10.69 -4.51
CA THR A 154 20.04 12.00 -5.17
C THR A 154 19.02 12.94 -4.56
N ASN A 155 19.14 14.24 -4.85
CA ASN A 155 18.21 15.26 -4.38
C ASN A 155 17.01 15.52 -5.32
N ALA A 156 16.96 14.88 -6.49
CA ALA A 156 15.99 15.21 -7.53
C ALA A 156 14.84 14.19 -7.56
N THR A 157 13.61 14.69 -7.42
CA THR A 157 12.39 13.87 -7.30
C THR A 157 11.96 13.19 -8.58
N GLU A 158 11.18 12.13 -8.39
CA GLU A 158 10.08 11.59 -9.21
C GLU A 158 8.87 12.56 -9.34
N VAL A 159 9.05 13.89 -9.41
CA VAL A 159 8.00 14.91 -9.63
C VAL A 159 8.52 16.01 -10.58
N PHE A 160 7.73 16.32 -11.61
CA PHE A 160 8.03 17.20 -12.76
C PHE A 160 8.43 18.63 -12.35
N ASP A 161 9.53 19.15 -12.88
CA ASP A 161 9.85 20.58 -12.91
C ASP A 161 10.13 20.98 -14.38
N PRO A 162 9.16 21.59 -15.07
CA PRO A 162 9.26 21.84 -16.52
C PRO A 162 10.09 23.05 -16.91
N LEU A 163 10.43 23.96 -15.99
CA LEU A 163 10.81 25.31 -16.42
C LEU A 163 11.91 25.88 -15.51
N ASN A 164 13.15 25.82 -16.02
CA ASN A 164 14.30 26.64 -15.59
C ASN A 164 14.84 26.40 -14.17
N SER A 165 15.64 25.35 -13.98
CA SER A 165 17.09 25.51 -13.80
C SER A 165 17.77 24.15 -13.58
N MET A 166 18.82 23.83 -14.34
CA MET A 166 19.80 22.81 -13.94
C MET A 166 20.66 23.31 -12.75
N SER A 167 20.11 24.13 -11.85
CA SER A 167 20.96 24.93 -10.98
C SER A 167 21.69 24.08 -9.95
N HIS A 168 21.10 23.04 -9.33
CA HIS A 168 21.83 22.19 -8.37
C HIS A 168 21.26 20.77 -8.24
N ARG A 169 21.52 19.89 -9.22
CA ARG A 169 21.20 18.47 -9.12
C ARG A 169 22.32 17.74 -8.37
N THR A 170 22.04 17.23 -7.18
CA THR A 170 23.05 16.70 -6.26
C THR A 170 22.94 15.19 -6.11
N VAL A 171 24.09 14.52 -6.10
CA VAL A 171 24.25 13.12 -5.78
C VAL A 171 25.06 13.01 -4.49
N PHE A 172 24.60 12.14 -3.60
CA PHE A 172 25.28 11.76 -2.37
C PHE A 172 25.75 10.31 -2.49
N ALA A 173 27.01 10.07 -2.17
CA ALA A 173 27.61 8.75 -2.23
C ALA A 173 28.33 8.40 -0.93
N ALA A 174 27.97 7.27 -0.32
CA ALA A 174 28.73 6.71 0.79
C ALA A 174 29.97 6.03 0.23
N VAL A 175 31.15 6.50 0.61
CA VAL A 175 32.43 6.04 0.05
C VAL A 175 33.25 5.33 1.12
N SER A 176 33.81 4.17 0.74
CA SER A 176 34.72 3.43 1.61
C SER A 176 36.08 4.10 1.65
N ASN A 177 36.85 3.83 2.70
CA ASN A 177 38.27 4.19 2.72
C ASN A 177 39.11 3.33 1.76
N LYS A 178 40.43 3.53 1.77
CA LYS A 178 41.39 2.76 0.95
C LYS A 178 41.42 1.25 1.25
N GLN A 179 40.95 0.82 2.41
CA GLN A 179 40.84 -0.60 2.80
C GLN A 179 39.47 -1.20 2.45
N GLY A 180 38.57 -0.44 1.80
CA GLY A 180 37.24 -0.91 1.43
C GLY A 180 36.23 -0.93 2.59
N ARG A 181 36.51 -0.23 3.69
CA ARG A 181 35.67 -0.19 4.90
C ARG A 181 34.93 1.14 5.04
N PHE A 182 33.70 1.11 5.57
CA PHE A 182 32.92 2.31 5.90
C PHE A 182 33.09 2.78 7.36
N ASP A 183 33.81 2.00 8.16
CA ASP A 183 34.05 2.27 9.58
C ASP A 183 35.51 2.63 9.88
N GLY A 184 36.33 2.69 8.83
CA GLY A 184 37.75 2.97 8.93
C GLY A 184 38.07 4.44 8.64
N ASP A 185 39.19 4.90 9.18
CA ASP A 185 39.67 6.26 8.96
C ASP A 185 39.78 6.58 7.47
N GLY A 186 39.26 7.74 7.07
CA GLY A 186 39.12 8.16 5.67
C GLY A 186 37.79 7.83 4.97
N SER A 187 36.88 7.01 5.53
CA SER A 187 35.54 6.84 4.93
C SER A 187 34.67 8.09 5.04
N GLY A 188 33.64 8.22 4.21
CA GLY A 188 32.83 9.43 4.23
C GLY A 188 31.62 9.47 3.30
N ILE A 189 31.01 10.64 3.23
CA ILE A 189 29.92 10.97 2.31
C ILE A 189 30.42 11.97 1.27
N ALA A 190 30.55 11.54 0.02
CA ALA A 190 30.89 12.41 -1.09
C ALA A 190 29.65 13.15 -1.62
N VAL A 191 29.85 14.39 -2.07
CA VAL A 191 28.81 15.25 -2.64
C VAL A 191 29.23 15.65 -4.05
N LEU A 192 28.35 15.42 -5.02
CA LEU A 192 28.56 15.71 -6.43
C LEU A 192 27.39 16.54 -6.93
N VAL A 193 27.67 17.63 -7.65
CA VAL A 193 26.62 18.48 -8.24
C VAL A 193 26.76 18.45 -9.76
N PHE A 194 25.69 18.05 -10.45
CA PHE A 194 25.60 18.17 -11.89
C PHE A 194 25.07 19.56 -12.25
N LYS A 195 25.88 20.36 -12.94
CA LYS A 195 25.54 21.73 -13.34
C LYS A 195 26.09 22.08 -14.72
N LYS A 196 25.55 23.15 -15.29
CA LYS A 196 26.03 23.76 -16.53
C LYS A 196 27.06 24.83 -16.20
N PHE A 197 28.22 24.78 -16.83
CA PHE A 197 29.28 25.76 -16.74
C PHE A 197 29.24 26.69 -17.95
N GLU A 198 29.51 27.97 -17.73
CA GLU A 198 29.68 28.96 -18.79
C GLU A 198 31.17 29.33 -18.90
N SER A 199 31.80 29.02 -20.04
CA SER A 199 33.17 29.43 -20.32
C SER A 199 33.22 30.84 -20.90
N LYS A 200 34.29 31.61 -20.60
CA LYS A 200 34.63 32.91 -21.23
C LYS A 200 34.65 32.89 -22.78
N LYS A 201 34.68 31.72 -23.42
CA LYS A 201 34.59 31.56 -24.89
C LYS A 201 33.14 31.43 -25.42
N ASN A 202 32.11 31.79 -24.63
CA ASN A 202 30.69 31.57 -24.93
C ASN A 202 30.33 30.10 -25.22
N LYS A 203 31.11 29.14 -24.71
CA LYS A 203 30.78 27.71 -24.77
C LYS A 203 30.28 27.28 -23.42
N SER A 204 29.03 26.83 -23.38
CA SER A 204 28.47 26.21 -22.18
C SER A 204 28.59 24.70 -22.24
N PHE A 205 29.03 24.05 -21.17
CA PHE A 205 29.11 22.59 -21.08
C PHE A 205 28.51 22.10 -19.76
N SER A 206 28.01 20.86 -19.73
CA SER A 206 27.51 20.22 -18.52
C SER A 206 28.55 19.23 -18.02
N ALA A 207 28.82 19.24 -16.71
CA ALA A 207 29.77 18.31 -16.11
C ALA A 207 29.43 18.08 -14.63
N TRP A 208 30.05 17.05 -14.06
CA TRP A 208 30.04 16.82 -12.62
C TRP A 208 31.00 17.75 -11.92
N ASP A 209 30.49 18.46 -10.92
CA ASP A 209 31.27 19.22 -9.95
C ASP A 209 31.40 18.39 -8.68
N SER A 210 32.57 17.82 -8.44
CA SER A 210 32.88 17.26 -7.11
C SER A 210 33.00 18.42 -6.12
N ILE A 211 32.54 18.20 -4.89
CA ILE A 211 32.64 19.19 -3.83
C ILE A 211 33.44 18.62 -2.66
N ASP A 212 34.28 19.45 -2.05
CA ASP A 212 34.76 19.17 -0.69
C ASP A 212 33.57 19.32 0.24
N ALA A 213 32.97 18.18 0.60
CA ALA A 213 31.71 18.15 1.29
C ALA A 213 31.75 18.84 2.67
N ALA A 214 32.94 19.04 3.27
CA ALA A 214 33.07 19.75 4.53
C ALA A 214 33.12 21.28 4.36
N THR A 215 33.70 21.77 3.27
CA THR A 215 33.94 23.21 3.04
C THR A 215 32.98 23.82 2.01
N GLY A 216 32.39 23.01 1.14
CA GLY A 216 31.59 23.45 0.00
C GLY A 216 32.40 23.91 -1.21
N VAL A 217 33.74 23.77 -1.17
CA VAL A 217 34.63 24.18 -2.27
C VAL A 217 34.42 23.28 -3.47
N SER A 218 34.09 23.89 -4.61
CA SER A 218 33.91 23.25 -5.92
C SER A 218 35.25 22.82 -6.51
N GLN A 219 35.24 21.71 -7.25
CA GLN A 219 36.38 21.26 -8.04
C GLN A 219 36.61 22.14 -9.28
N PHE A 220 35.62 22.91 -9.69
CA PHE A 220 35.73 23.88 -10.77
C PHE A 220 35.85 25.30 -10.22
N SER A 221 36.73 26.09 -10.82
CA SER A 221 36.73 27.54 -10.58
C SER A 221 35.43 28.18 -11.09
N ASP A 222 35.14 29.40 -10.65
CA ASP A 222 34.09 30.25 -11.24
C ASP A 222 34.29 30.44 -12.76
N GLU A 223 35.52 30.22 -13.27
CA GLU A 223 35.87 30.27 -14.68
C GLU A 223 35.75 28.92 -15.42
N GLY A 224 35.20 27.88 -14.76
CA GLY A 224 34.98 26.56 -15.34
C GLY A 224 36.26 25.75 -15.58
N THR A 225 37.35 26.04 -14.84
CA THR A 225 38.62 25.31 -14.93
C THR A 225 38.73 24.31 -13.79
N LEU A 226 39.10 23.05 -14.11
CA LEU A 226 39.37 22.00 -13.12
C LEU A 226 40.50 22.40 -12.17
N GLN A 227 40.28 22.20 -10.87
CA GLN A 227 41.24 22.39 -9.80
C GLN A 227 41.51 21.05 -9.11
N ASP A 228 42.68 20.94 -8.47
CA ASP A 228 43.04 19.75 -7.66
C ASP A 228 42.34 19.73 -6.28
N THR A 229 41.69 20.84 -5.91
CA THR A 229 40.87 21.02 -4.71
C THR A 229 39.41 20.64 -4.98
N GLY A 230 38.61 20.47 -3.92
CA GLY A 230 37.16 20.30 -4.08
C GLY A 230 36.65 18.90 -4.39
N ASN A 231 37.46 17.84 -4.33
CA ASN A 231 36.97 16.46 -4.36
C ASN A 231 37.36 15.77 -3.05
N LYS A 232 36.48 15.86 -2.04
CA LYS A 232 36.74 15.31 -0.70
C LYS A 232 35.44 14.95 0.00
N ALA A 233 35.31 13.70 0.44
CA ALA A 233 34.14 13.27 1.18
C ALA A 233 34.11 13.86 2.59
N PHE A 234 32.91 14.05 3.14
CA PHE A 234 32.73 14.43 4.53
C PHE A 234 33.06 13.24 5.43
N PRO A 235 33.96 13.35 6.43
CA PRO A 235 34.32 12.22 7.29
C PRO A 235 33.10 11.57 7.95
N PHE A 236 32.92 10.27 7.74
CA PHE A 236 31.84 9.48 8.34
C PHE A 236 32.34 8.10 8.74
N GLY A 237 32.09 7.69 9.98
CA GLY A 237 32.49 6.39 10.53
C GLY A 237 32.35 6.32 12.05
N LYS A 238 33.18 5.50 12.69
CA LYS A 238 33.09 5.22 14.15
C LYS A 238 33.23 6.45 15.04
N THR A 239 34.01 7.41 14.59
CA THR A 239 34.36 8.65 15.31
C THR A 239 33.42 9.80 14.97
N THR A 240 32.38 9.58 14.16
CA THR A 240 31.39 10.60 13.84
C THR A 240 30.51 10.87 15.07
N PRO A 241 30.51 12.10 15.63
CA PRO A 241 29.78 12.41 16.87
C PRO A 241 28.28 12.14 16.81
N GLN A 242 27.69 12.25 15.62
CA GLN A 242 26.27 12.01 15.41
C GLN A 242 25.90 10.53 15.53
N VAL A 243 26.87 9.62 15.35
CA VAL A 243 26.67 8.15 15.39
C VAL A 243 26.81 7.58 16.80
N PHE A 244 27.49 8.28 17.73
CA PHE A 244 27.74 7.75 19.07
C PHE A 244 27.11 8.59 20.19
N ILE A 245 26.99 7.97 21.36
CA ILE A 245 26.63 8.62 22.62
C ILE A 245 27.81 8.43 23.57
N THR A 246 28.31 9.52 24.14
CA THR A 246 29.50 9.55 25.02
C THR A 246 30.83 9.23 24.33
N ASN A 247 31.04 8.01 23.81
CA ASN A 247 32.31 7.56 23.22
C ASN A 247 32.11 6.98 21.81
N PRO A 248 33.10 7.08 20.90
CA PRO A 248 33.07 6.47 19.57
C PRO A 248 32.56 5.03 19.56
N VAL A 249 31.74 4.69 18.56
CA VAL A 249 31.20 3.33 18.43
C VAL A 249 32.31 2.31 18.11
N LYS A 250 32.12 1.06 18.53
CA LYS A 250 33.05 -0.04 18.27
C LYS A 250 33.05 -0.43 16.80
N THR A 251 31.88 -0.45 16.17
CA THR A 251 31.72 -0.79 14.75
C THR A 251 30.66 0.07 14.08
N VAL A 252 30.86 0.29 12.78
CA VAL A 252 29.83 0.67 11.82
C VAL A 252 29.92 -0.40 10.73
N GLU A 253 28.82 -0.99 10.30
CA GLU A 253 28.87 -1.95 9.19
C GLU A 253 28.95 -1.24 7.84
N SER A 254 29.44 -1.94 6.81
CA SER A 254 29.53 -1.39 5.45
C SER A 254 28.18 -1.36 4.70
N ALA A 255 27.11 -1.91 5.29
CA ALA A 255 25.77 -1.85 4.70
C ALA A 255 25.09 -0.52 5.05
N VAL A 256 25.09 0.39 4.08
CA VAL A 256 24.56 1.76 4.23
C VAL A 256 23.35 1.93 3.32
N ASP A 257 22.30 2.57 3.82
CA ASP A 257 21.20 3.09 3.00
C ASP A 257 21.08 4.60 3.18
N MET A 258 20.71 5.30 2.10
CA MET A 258 20.58 6.75 2.12
C MET A 258 19.30 7.18 1.42
N HIS A 259 18.59 8.13 2.03
CA HIS A 259 17.35 8.67 1.48
C HIS A 259 17.33 10.19 1.63
N PHE A 260 17.15 10.90 0.52
CA PHE A 260 16.96 12.34 0.54
C PHE A 260 15.47 12.68 0.44
N ASP A 261 14.93 13.36 1.45
CA ASP A 261 13.60 13.95 1.37
C ASP A 261 13.71 15.36 0.80
N ARG A 262 13.18 15.56 -0.42
CA ARG A 262 13.25 16.86 -1.11
C ARG A 262 12.52 17.96 -0.37
N ASP A 263 11.34 17.67 0.16
CA ASP A 263 10.51 18.70 0.75
C ASP A 263 11.09 19.18 2.09
N LEU A 264 11.74 18.29 2.83
CA LEU A 264 12.53 18.64 4.02
C LEU A 264 13.91 19.19 3.65
N GLY A 265 14.46 18.82 2.49
CA GLY A 265 15.84 19.14 2.12
C GLY A 265 16.87 18.43 3.01
N ILE A 266 16.54 17.24 3.50
CA ILE A 266 17.34 16.46 4.46
C ILE A 266 17.71 15.10 3.86
N LEU A 267 18.98 14.74 3.99
CA LEU A 267 19.51 13.42 3.74
C LEU A 267 19.48 12.61 5.04
N TYR A 268 18.86 11.44 5.01
CA TYR A 268 18.93 10.43 6.06
C TYR A 268 19.96 9.37 5.69
N ILE A 269 20.88 9.09 6.62
CA ILE A 269 21.93 8.07 6.47
C ILE A 269 21.67 6.99 7.51
N ALA A 270 21.34 5.79 7.05
CA ALA A 270 21.06 4.62 7.87
C ALA A 270 22.25 3.65 7.87
N VAL A 271 22.62 3.18 9.06
CA VAL A 271 23.76 2.28 9.29
C VAL A 271 23.42 1.22 10.35
N GLN A 272 24.26 0.19 10.46
CA GLN A 272 24.25 -0.74 11.59
C GLN A 272 25.49 -0.48 12.45
N VAL A 273 25.28 -0.36 13.77
CA VAL A 273 26.29 0.15 14.71
C VAL A 273 26.28 -0.61 16.01
N GLU A 274 27.46 -0.75 16.62
CA GLU A 274 27.65 -1.33 17.96
C GLU A 274 28.37 -0.32 18.84
N ALA A 275 27.78 0.05 19.98
CA ALA A 275 28.38 0.93 20.96
C ALA A 275 29.67 0.32 21.55
N SER A 276 30.49 1.18 22.14
CA SER A 276 31.65 0.76 22.92
C SER A 276 31.25 0.05 24.22
N THR A 277 32.23 -0.45 24.97
CA THR A 277 31.99 -1.33 26.12
C THR A 277 31.66 -0.60 27.42
N GLY A 278 31.68 0.73 27.45
CA GLY A 278 31.32 1.52 28.63
C GLY A 278 29.82 1.48 28.93
N PRO A 279 29.41 1.50 30.21
CA PRO A 279 28.00 1.44 30.59
C PRO A 279 27.19 2.67 30.16
N THR A 280 27.85 3.81 29.95
CA THR A 280 27.25 5.06 29.46
C THR A 280 27.41 5.25 27.96
N ASP A 281 28.15 4.36 27.29
CA ASP A 281 28.32 4.43 25.85
C ASP A 281 27.00 4.13 25.15
N GLY A 282 26.85 4.58 23.91
CA GLY A 282 25.68 4.27 23.12
C GLY A 282 25.91 4.58 21.65
N ALA A 283 24.90 4.28 20.85
CA ALA A 283 24.96 4.45 19.41
C ALA A 283 23.63 4.97 18.85
N ARG A 284 23.71 5.62 17.68
CA ARG A 284 22.59 6.03 16.85
C ARG A 284 22.79 5.47 15.45
N ALA A 285 21.79 4.76 14.94
CA ALA A 285 21.83 4.12 13.62
C ALA A 285 21.38 5.04 12.48
N LEU A 286 20.94 6.25 12.80
CA LEU A 286 20.46 7.25 11.85
C LEU A 286 21.14 8.60 12.08
N VAL A 287 21.62 9.19 11.00
CA VAL A 287 22.22 10.53 10.98
C VAL A 287 21.52 11.37 9.93
N LEU A 288 21.27 12.63 10.26
CA LEU A 288 20.74 13.63 9.35
C LEU A 288 21.90 14.38 8.69
N ALA A 289 21.74 14.74 7.43
CA ALA A 289 22.62 15.69 6.78
C ALA A 289 21.81 16.71 5.99
N SER A 290 22.18 17.99 6.14
CA SER A 290 21.68 19.05 5.27
C SER A 290 22.81 19.49 4.33
N CYS A 291 22.46 19.83 3.10
CA CYS A 291 23.40 20.36 2.12
C CYS A 291 23.03 21.82 1.82
N ARG A 292 23.79 22.77 2.36
CA ARG A 292 23.60 24.21 2.11
C ARG A 292 24.85 24.77 1.45
N ASN A 293 24.70 25.37 0.27
CA ASN A 293 25.81 25.92 -0.53
C ASN A 293 26.93 24.91 -0.79
N GLY A 294 26.58 23.66 -1.12
CA GLY A 294 27.56 22.57 -1.36
C GLY A 294 28.22 22.00 -0.10
N LYS A 295 27.99 22.60 1.08
CA LYS A 295 28.51 22.11 2.36
C LYS A 295 27.54 21.13 3.00
N LEU A 296 28.02 19.94 3.29
CA LEU A 296 27.33 18.94 4.09
C LEU A 296 27.49 19.28 5.58
N GLN A 297 26.39 19.26 6.31
CA GLN A 297 26.38 19.42 7.76
C GLN A 297 25.62 18.25 8.38
N LEU A 298 26.30 17.48 9.23
CA LEU A 298 25.69 16.37 9.94
C LEU A 298 25.01 16.84 11.22
N GLN A 299 23.88 16.22 11.52
CA GLN A 299 23.11 16.42 12.73
C GLN A 299 22.64 15.09 13.29
N SER A 300 22.60 14.99 14.62
CA SER A 300 22.07 13.82 15.31
C SER A 300 20.56 13.72 15.11
N ILE A 301 20.05 12.51 14.89
CA ILE A 301 18.61 12.23 14.75
C ILE A 301 17.81 12.62 16.01
N ALA A 302 18.46 12.61 17.18
CA ALA A 302 17.98 13.11 18.46
C ALA A 302 19.20 13.40 19.39
N PRO A 303 19.07 14.28 20.40
CA PRO A 303 20.13 14.56 21.36
C PRO A 303 20.51 13.33 22.21
N GLU A 304 21.68 13.32 22.84
CA GLU A 304 22.11 12.22 23.74
C GLU A 304 21.16 12.00 24.92
N THR A 305 20.53 13.07 25.41
CA THR A 305 19.59 13.06 26.53
C THR A 305 18.32 12.29 26.23
N ALA A 306 17.95 12.17 24.94
CA ALA A 306 16.80 11.38 24.52
C ALA A 306 17.03 9.86 24.65
N PHE A 307 18.26 9.41 24.92
CA PHE A 307 18.60 8.00 25.02
C PHE A 307 19.11 7.68 26.43
N ALA A 308 18.27 7.07 27.27
CA ALA A 308 18.65 6.63 28.61
C ALA A 308 19.06 5.16 28.68
N ASP A 309 18.43 4.30 27.87
CA ASP A 309 18.65 2.85 27.83
C ASP A 309 18.72 2.33 26.38
N ASN A 310 18.71 1.01 26.21
CA ASN A 310 18.76 0.35 24.91
C ASN A 310 17.37 -0.18 24.48
N THR A 311 16.33 0.67 24.51
CA THR A 311 14.97 0.30 24.08
C THR A 311 14.45 1.07 22.87
N ALA A 312 14.96 2.29 22.63
CA ALA A 312 14.55 3.10 21.50
C ALA A 312 14.96 2.47 20.16
N LEU A 313 14.16 2.72 19.12
CA LEU A 313 14.27 2.02 17.83
C LEU A 313 15.51 2.39 17.01
N VAL A 314 16.01 3.62 17.15
CA VAL A 314 17.04 4.19 16.25
C VAL A 314 18.30 4.67 16.97
N GLY A 315 18.37 4.41 18.26
CA GLY A 315 19.54 4.64 19.09
C GLY A 315 19.33 4.05 20.48
N GLY A 316 20.40 3.94 21.25
CA GLY A 316 20.35 3.37 22.58
C GLY A 316 21.63 3.57 23.35
N ARG A 317 21.53 3.56 24.68
CA ARG A 317 22.63 3.66 25.63
C ARG A 317 22.81 2.32 26.36
N GLY A 318 24.05 1.87 26.47
CA GLY A 318 24.46 0.65 27.15
C GLY A 318 25.74 0.06 26.54
N SER A 319 26.48 -0.70 27.35
CA SER A 319 27.67 -1.43 26.91
C SER A 319 27.33 -2.37 25.75
N GLY A 320 27.97 -2.19 24.59
CA GLY A 320 27.75 -3.01 23.40
C GLY A 320 26.34 -2.88 22.79
N ALA A 321 25.59 -1.84 23.12
CA ALA A 321 24.28 -1.56 22.53
C ALA A 321 24.38 -1.58 21.00
N SER A 322 23.60 -2.47 20.37
CA SER A 322 23.59 -2.64 18.92
C SER A 322 22.30 -2.08 18.35
N ILE A 323 22.38 -1.28 17.30
CA ILE A 323 21.21 -0.74 16.61
C ILE A 323 21.43 -0.90 15.11
N SER A 324 20.45 -1.45 14.41
CA SER A 324 20.56 -1.80 13.00
C SER A 324 19.40 -1.23 12.20
N VAL A 325 19.68 -0.26 11.32
CA VAL A 325 18.71 0.22 10.32
C VAL A 325 19.24 -0.10 8.93
N TYR A 326 18.50 -0.90 8.17
CA TYR A 326 18.93 -1.46 6.88
C TYR A 326 18.44 -0.67 5.67
N LYS A 327 17.26 -0.05 5.80
CA LYS A 327 16.63 0.79 4.78
C LYS A 327 15.97 1.96 5.47
N VAL A 328 15.96 3.12 4.83
CA VAL A 328 15.29 4.33 5.31
C VAL A 328 14.53 5.02 4.17
N LYS A 329 13.33 5.50 4.47
CA LYS A 329 12.46 6.31 3.61
C LYS A 329 11.75 7.36 4.47
N THR A 330 11.10 8.31 3.83
CA THR A 330 10.16 9.22 4.50
C THR A 330 8.77 9.02 3.93
N MET A 331 7.77 9.32 4.76
CA MET A 331 6.36 9.28 4.41
C MET A 331 5.72 10.62 4.75
N GLN A 332 4.97 11.20 3.81
CA GLN A 332 4.05 12.29 4.12
C GLN A 332 2.62 11.78 4.02
N THR A 333 1.91 11.82 5.14
CA THR A 333 0.52 11.40 5.21
C THR A 333 -0.43 12.40 4.53
N ARG A 334 -1.67 12.00 4.21
CA ARG A 334 -2.73 12.93 3.77
C ARG A 334 -3.23 13.81 4.91
N THR A 335 -2.80 13.56 6.15
CA THR A 335 -2.95 14.50 7.27
C THR A 335 -1.83 15.54 7.32
N TYR A 336 -0.94 15.54 6.30
CA TYR A 336 0.25 16.38 6.11
C TYR A 336 1.44 16.08 7.02
N LEU A 337 1.25 15.28 8.07
CA LEU A 337 2.31 14.90 8.98
C LEU A 337 3.32 13.98 8.32
N ARG A 338 4.58 14.18 8.69
CA ARG A 338 5.71 13.42 8.16
C ARG A 338 6.25 12.42 9.18
N TYR A 339 6.68 11.29 8.65
CA TYR A 339 7.27 10.20 9.41
C TYR A 339 8.51 9.66 8.70
N LEU A 340 9.51 9.28 9.49
CA LEU A 340 10.61 8.44 9.05
C LEU A 340 10.16 6.99 9.04
N ILE A 341 10.35 6.29 7.92
CA ILE A 341 10.07 4.87 7.78
C ILE A 341 11.40 4.12 7.68
N GLY A 342 11.62 3.14 8.55
CA GLY A 342 12.87 2.37 8.57
C GLY A 342 12.65 0.87 8.66
N VAL A 343 13.53 0.10 8.02
CA VAL A 343 13.62 -1.36 8.20
C VAL A 343 14.71 -1.63 9.22
N GLY A 344 14.40 -2.29 10.32
CA GLY A 344 15.36 -2.55 11.39
C GLY A 344 14.83 -2.20 12.79
N GLY A 345 15.75 -1.86 13.70
CA GLY A 345 15.43 -1.47 15.06
C GLY A 345 16.58 -1.67 16.04
N ASN A 346 16.23 -1.80 17.31
CA ASN A 346 17.18 -2.09 18.38
C ASN A 346 17.64 -3.57 18.33
N GLY A 347 18.96 -3.79 18.26
CA GLY A 347 19.62 -5.10 18.19
C GLY A 347 20.39 -5.33 16.88
N ASN A 348 20.79 -6.58 16.66
CA ASN A 348 21.53 -7.06 15.48
C ASN A 348 21.02 -8.41 14.93
N GLY A 349 19.84 -8.86 15.38
CA GLY A 349 19.24 -10.12 14.95
C GLY A 349 18.70 -10.09 13.52
N THR A 350 18.64 -11.25 12.86
CA THR A 350 18.08 -11.42 11.50
C THR A 350 16.62 -10.99 11.41
N ASP A 351 15.89 -11.10 12.51
CA ASP A 351 14.47 -10.70 12.63
C ASP A 351 14.25 -9.20 12.41
N LEU A 352 15.24 -8.36 12.68
CA LEU A 352 15.16 -6.92 12.44
C LEU A 352 15.01 -6.60 10.94
N LYS A 353 15.47 -7.48 10.05
CA LYS A 353 15.27 -7.33 8.59
C LYS A 353 13.82 -7.53 8.15
N ARG A 354 12.94 -7.96 9.06
CA ARG A 354 11.49 -8.13 8.81
C ARG A 354 10.64 -7.07 9.52
N GLN A 355 11.26 -6.19 10.30
CA GLN A 355 10.57 -5.19 11.09
C GLN A 355 10.64 -3.84 10.38
N VAL A 356 9.50 -3.15 10.33
CA VAL A 356 9.40 -1.81 9.78
C VAL A 356 8.83 -0.90 10.86
N PHE A 357 9.49 0.22 11.10
CA PHE A 357 9.03 1.24 12.04
C PHE A 357 8.67 2.55 11.37
N ALA A 358 7.82 3.34 12.01
CA ALA A 358 7.46 4.69 11.64
C ALA A 358 7.66 5.65 12.83
N LEU A 359 8.46 6.70 12.66
CA LEU A 359 8.75 7.67 13.71
C LEU A 359 8.36 9.09 13.28
N PRO A 360 7.67 9.88 14.11
CA PRO A 360 7.30 11.25 13.77
C PRO A 360 8.55 12.12 13.66
N ILE A 361 8.57 13.05 12.71
CA ILE A 361 9.71 13.95 12.48
C ILE A 361 9.29 15.42 12.51
N VAL A 362 10.17 16.27 13.01
CA VAL A 362 9.96 17.72 13.10
C VAL A 362 10.01 18.33 11.70
N ASP A 363 8.91 18.93 11.26
CA ASP A 363 8.81 19.63 9.96
C ASP A 363 8.70 21.14 10.19
N ASN A 364 9.75 21.72 10.77
CA ASN A 364 9.82 23.16 10.99
C ASN A 364 11.12 23.72 10.44
N LEU A 365 11.09 24.31 9.24
CA LEU A 365 12.27 24.86 8.55
C LEU A 365 13.02 25.94 9.35
N ALA A 366 12.34 26.59 10.31
CA ALA A 366 12.96 27.58 11.20
C ALA A 366 13.64 26.95 12.42
N SER A 367 13.38 25.67 12.71
CA SER A 367 13.97 24.94 13.84
C SER A 367 15.34 24.37 13.46
N SER A 368 16.29 24.43 14.40
CA SER A 368 17.55 23.68 14.28
C SER A 368 17.33 22.17 14.31
N SER A 369 16.16 21.70 14.77
CA SER A 369 15.79 20.27 14.82
C SER A 369 14.97 19.80 13.62
N HIS A 370 14.90 20.58 12.54
CA HIS A 370 14.21 20.17 11.31
C HIS A 370 14.73 18.82 10.79
N GLY A 371 13.82 17.87 10.56
CA GLY A 371 14.14 16.49 10.16
C GLY A 371 14.53 15.55 11.31
N ALA A 372 14.73 16.05 12.53
CA ALA A 372 14.97 15.22 13.72
C ALA A 372 13.69 14.57 14.22
N LEU A 373 13.83 13.59 15.13
CA LEU A 373 12.67 12.95 15.76
C LEU A 373 11.85 13.98 16.51
N ALA A 374 10.54 13.95 16.27
CA ALA A 374 9.59 14.71 17.04
C ALA A 374 9.23 13.94 18.32
N LYS A 375 8.84 14.69 19.34
CA LYS A 375 8.26 14.13 20.57
C LYS A 375 6.98 13.37 20.24
N VAL A 376 6.89 12.11 20.66
CA VAL A 376 5.75 11.22 20.34
C VAL A 376 4.40 11.71 20.89
N THR A 377 4.40 12.52 21.95
CA THR A 377 3.19 13.11 22.52
C THR A 377 2.87 14.50 21.97
N SER A 378 3.68 15.04 21.04
CA SER A 378 3.47 16.39 20.53
C SER A 378 2.15 16.49 19.76
N SER A 379 1.44 17.59 19.94
CA SER A 379 0.24 17.89 19.17
C SER A 379 0.62 18.58 17.85
N PRO A 380 0.08 18.12 16.71
CA PRO A 380 0.27 18.76 15.41
C PRO A 380 -0.11 20.24 15.39
N VAL A 381 0.71 21.06 14.74
CA VAL A 381 0.41 22.47 14.48
C VAL A 381 0.00 22.65 13.03
N SER A 382 -1.14 23.30 12.78
CA SER A 382 -1.59 23.67 11.44
C SER A 382 -1.01 25.01 11.02
N LEU A 383 -0.41 25.07 9.83
CA LEU A 383 0.20 26.28 9.26
C LEU A 383 -0.67 26.85 8.14
N PHE A 384 -0.75 28.18 8.08
CA PHE A 384 -1.58 28.92 7.13
C PHE A 384 -0.77 30.03 6.43
N SER A 385 -1.17 30.40 5.21
CA SER A 385 -0.55 31.48 4.44
C SER A 385 -0.79 32.83 5.09
N ALA A 386 0.12 33.77 4.86
CA ALA A 386 -0.11 35.18 5.18
C ALA A 386 -1.30 35.70 4.34
N GLY A 387 -2.40 36.06 5.00
CA GLY A 387 -3.64 36.52 4.36
C GLY A 387 -4.83 36.42 5.31
N ASN A 388 -5.93 37.12 4.99
CA ASN A 388 -7.19 37.01 5.74
C ASN A 388 -8.37 36.74 4.77
N PRO A 389 -8.94 35.52 4.77
CA PRO A 389 -8.56 34.39 5.61
C PRO A 389 -7.25 33.73 5.13
N GLY A 390 -6.47 33.21 6.08
CA GLY A 390 -5.23 32.50 5.78
C GLY A 390 -5.53 31.14 5.19
N ARG A 391 -4.96 30.81 4.03
CA ARG A 391 -5.16 29.53 3.36
C ARG A 391 -4.36 28.45 4.07
N PHE A 392 -4.96 27.28 4.29
CA PHE A 392 -4.25 26.15 4.87
C PHE A 392 -3.08 25.71 3.97
N LEU A 393 -1.91 25.50 4.57
CA LEU A 393 -0.69 25.10 3.86
C LEU A 393 -0.29 23.67 4.20
N THR A 394 -0.16 23.35 5.50
CA THR A 394 0.33 22.06 5.97
C THR A 394 0.04 21.85 7.47
N ARG A 395 0.34 20.65 7.98
CA ARG A 395 0.48 20.36 9.41
C ARG A 395 1.85 19.79 9.69
N VAL A 396 2.39 20.11 10.86
CA VAL A 396 3.75 19.75 11.23
C VAL A 396 3.81 19.31 12.69
N PHE A 397 4.72 18.40 13.00
CA PHE A 397 5.24 18.28 14.36
C PHE A 397 6.32 19.36 14.55
N SER A 398 6.22 20.13 15.62
CA SER A 398 7.13 21.26 15.89
C SER A 398 8.09 21.01 17.05
N GLU A 399 7.78 20.05 17.92
CA GLU A 399 8.52 19.78 19.15
C GLU A 399 9.48 18.59 18.94
N PRO A 400 10.80 18.78 19.11
CA PRO A 400 11.76 17.69 19.02
C PRO A 400 11.68 16.76 20.25
N ALA A 401 12.14 15.52 20.09
CA ALA A 401 12.36 14.62 21.20
C ALA A 401 13.63 15.00 21.97
N GLU A 402 13.53 15.22 23.28
CA GLU A 402 14.66 15.63 24.12
C GLU A 402 14.96 14.62 25.24
N ASN A 403 13.97 13.81 25.63
CA ASN A 403 14.01 12.85 26.72
C ASN A 403 13.59 11.43 26.25
N PRO A 404 13.90 10.37 27.02
CA PRO A 404 13.60 8.98 26.64
C PRO A 404 12.13 8.70 26.36
N GLU A 405 11.22 9.27 27.14
CA GLU A 405 9.77 9.14 26.98
C GLU A 405 9.23 9.86 25.73
N ASP A 406 10.06 10.71 25.10
CA ASP A 406 9.70 11.38 23.86
C ASP A 406 9.92 10.49 22.63
N LEU A 407 10.44 9.26 22.79
CA LEU A 407 10.76 8.31 21.72
C LEU A 407 9.86 7.07 21.77
N TYR A 408 9.61 6.48 20.59
CA TYR A 408 8.99 5.16 20.49
C TYR A 408 10.01 4.03 20.65
N THR A 409 9.50 2.92 21.19
CA THR A 409 10.14 1.61 21.31
C THR A 409 9.48 0.59 20.37
N SER A 410 9.99 -0.62 20.32
CA SER A 410 9.37 -1.72 19.55
C SER A 410 8.02 -2.21 20.12
N ALA A 411 7.67 -1.82 21.35
CA ALA A 411 6.39 -2.14 21.98
C ALA A 411 5.25 -1.20 21.53
N ASP A 412 5.57 -0.03 20.99
CA ASP A 412 4.60 0.99 20.62
C ASP A 412 3.90 0.66 19.29
N VAL A 413 2.60 0.44 19.35
CA VAL A 413 1.78 0.05 18.18
C VAL A 413 1.73 1.14 17.11
N GLN A 414 1.92 2.41 17.49
CA GLN A 414 2.00 3.57 16.62
C GLN A 414 3.24 3.51 15.72
N ALA A 415 4.34 2.97 16.25
CA ALA A 415 5.59 2.85 15.51
C ALA A 415 5.65 1.59 14.65
N ARG A 416 4.86 0.55 14.95
CA ARG A 416 4.97 -0.77 14.30
C ARG A 416 4.18 -0.86 12.99
N VAL A 417 4.85 -0.59 11.87
CA VAL A 417 4.26 -0.73 10.53
C VAL A 417 3.91 -2.20 10.27
N GLY A 418 2.69 -2.46 9.80
CA GLY A 418 2.17 -3.80 9.58
C GLY A 418 1.44 -4.41 10.76
N GLY A 419 1.10 -3.61 11.78
CA GLY A 419 0.23 -4.00 12.86
C GLY A 419 0.79 -5.18 13.66
N ALA A 420 -0.05 -6.14 14.04
CA ALA A 420 0.35 -7.31 14.83
C ALA A 420 0.89 -8.47 13.97
N VAL A 421 0.75 -8.41 12.65
CA VAL A 421 1.17 -9.50 11.75
C VAL A 421 2.64 -9.34 11.40
N ARG A 422 3.35 -10.48 11.35
CA ARG A 422 4.76 -10.52 10.98
C ARG A 422 4.91 -10.83 9.49
N LEU A 423 5.91 -10.23 8.84
CA LEU A 423 6.26 -10.58 7.46
C LEU A 423 6.89 -11.99 7.38
N PRO A 424 6.67 -12.72 6.28
CA PRO A 424 7.16 -14.09 6.16
C PRO A 424 8.68 -14.21 6.14
N GLY A 425 9.41 -13.16 5.78
CA GLY A 425 10.87 -13.20 5.65
C GLY A 425 11.51 -11.82 5.59
N ALA A 426 12.82 -11.79 5.33
CA ALA A 426 13.60 -10.55 5.23
C ALA A 426 13.11 -9.66 4.09
N ILE A 427 13.02 -8.36 4.37
CA ILE A 427 12.65 -7.34 3.40
C ILE A 427 13.84 -7.11 2.47
N THR A 428 13.64 -7.27 1.17
CA THR A 428 14.64 -6.98 0.14
C THR A 428 14.52 -5.55 -0.38
N ASP A 429 13.29 -5.05 -0.47
CA ASP A 429 13.03 -3.68 -0.90
C ASP A 429 11.79 -3.05 -0.26
N ILE A 430 11.79 -1.73 -0.17
CA ILE A 430 10.74 -0.92 0.46
C ILE A 430 10.41 0.29 -0.41
N SER A 431 9.12 0.56 -0.58
CA SER A 431 8.60 1.74 -1.26
C SER A 431 7.51 2.38 -0.41
N VAL A 432 7.45 3.70 -0.41
CA VAL A 432 6.43 4.48 0.29
C VAL A 432 5.69 5.31 -0.76
N SER A 433 4.38 5.19 -0.80
CA SER A 433 3.54 5.94 -1.74
C SER A 433 2.33 6.51 -1.02
N ALA A 434 2.23 7.84 -1.00
CA ALA A 434 1.28 8.58 -0.17
C ALA A 434 1.35 8.10 1.30
N GLU A 435 0.32 7.39 1.78
CA GLU A 435 0.24 6.89 3.16
C GLU A 435 0.56 5.40 3.27
N ALA A 436 0.80 4.69 2.17
CA ALA A 436 1.07 3.25 2.20
C ALA A 436 2.56 2.94 2.22
N VAL A 437 2.93 1.93 3.01
CA VAL A 437 4.25 1.31 3.00
C VAL A 437 4.15 -0.04 2.31
N PHE A 438 4.93 -0.23 1.25
CA PHE A 438 5.06 -1.48 0.51
C PHE A 438 6.42 -2.10 0.77
N VAL A 439 6.46 -3.43 0.89
CA VAL A 439 7.69 -4.20 1.06
C VAL A 439 7.68 -5.42 0.16
N SER A 440 8.86 -5.86 -0.28
CA SER A 440 9.04 -7.15 -0.95
C SER A 440 9.79 -8.12 -0.06
N VAL A 441 9.38 -9.38 -0.11
CA VAL A 441 9.99 -10.50 0.58
C VAL A 441 10.34 -11.55 -0.46
N GLU A 442 11.61 -11.92 -0.51
CA GLU A 442 12.18 -12.87 -1.47
C GLU A 442 12.06 -14.32 -1.00
N GLN A 443 12.29 -14.56 0.29
CA GLN A 443 12.27 -15.89 0.88
C GLN A 443 11.34 -15.86 2.07
N ALA A 444 10.51 -16.90 2.21
CA ALA A 444 9.64 -17.05 3.35
C ALA A 444 10.28 -18.02 4.33
N ASP A 445 10.22 -17.64 5.59
CA ASP A 445 10.85 -18.35 6.67
C ASP A 445 9.75 -19.07 7.48
N GLU A 446 8.55 -18.46 7.66
CA GLU A 446 7.35 -19.11 8.21
C GLU A 446 6.02 -18.45 7.76
N GLU A 447 4.91 -19.14 7.99
CA GLU A 447 3.48 -18.74 7.88
C GLU A 447 2.91 -18.32 6.52
N LEU A 448 3.57 -17.46 5.75
CA LEU A 448 3.06 -16.91 4.48
C LEU A 448 4.06 -17.15 3.35
N GLN A 449 3.59 -17.31 2.12
CA GLN A 449 4.47 -17.33 0.95
C GLN A 449 5.17 -15.96 0.77
N PRO A 450 6.33 -15.89 0.09
CA PRO A 450 6.99 -14.62 -0.25
C PRO A 450 6.20 -13.84 -1.30
N GLY A 451 6.50 -12.54 -1.49
CA GLY A 451 5.76 -11.65 -2.38
C GLY A 451 5.87 -10.17 -2.00
N ILE A 452 4.91 -9.36 -2.48
CA ILE A 452 4.78 -7.95 -2.10
C ILE A 452 3.69 -7.81 -1.05
N PHE A 453 3.96 -7.05 0.00
CA PHE A 453 3.03 -6.76 1.09
C PHE A 453 2.88 -5.26 1.28
N TYR A 454 1.73 -4.84 1.80
CA TYR A 454 1.48 -3.45 2.15
C TYR A 454 0.84 -3.30 3.52
N SER A 455 1.01 -2.13 4.11
CA SER A 455 0.38 -1.66 5.33
C SER A 455 0.09 -0.16 5.20
N GLN A 456 -0.97 0.30 5.85
CA GLN A 456 -1.37 1.71 5.88
C GLN A 456 -1.63 2.16 7.33
N PRO A 457 -1.36 3.44 7.66
CA PRO A 457 -1.57 3.97 9.00
C PRO A 457 -3.06 4.14 9.28
N LEU A 458 -3.39 4.05 10.57
CA LEU A 458 -4.66 4.46 11.14
C LEU A 458 -4.39 5.72 11.97
N PHE A 459 -5.31 6.68 11.93
CA PHE A 459 -5.07 8.00 12.50
C PHE A 459 -5.93 8.26 13.73
N ASP A 460 -5.39 9.05 14.65
CA ASP A 460 -6.19 9.74 15.67
C ASP A 460 -6.86 11.00 15.09
N VAL A 461 -7.66 11.66 15.92
CA VAL A 461 -8.44 12.86 15.53
C VAL A 461 -7.58 14.09 15.21
N GLU A 462 -6.31 14.07 15.64
CA GLU A 462 -5.33 15.12 15.35
C GLU A 462 -4.57 14.83 14.04
N GLY A 463 -4.63 13.59 13.56
CA GLY A 463 -3.97 13.10 12.35
C GLY A 463 -2.67 12.39 12.59
N ARG A 464 -2.32 12.13 13.85
CA ARG A 464 -1.16 11.31 14.21
C ARG A 464 -1.46 9.84 13.97
N ILE A 465 -0.43 9.06 13.69
CA ILE A 465 -0.57 7.62 13.56
C ILE A 465 -0.89 7.04 14.95
N SER A 466 -2.05 6.39 15.07
CA SER A 466 -2.51 5.73 16.29
C SER A 466 -2.24 4.23 16.27
N ALA A 467 -2.20 3.64 15.07
CA ALA A 467 -1.91 2.23 14.83
C ALA A 467 -1.63 2.00 13.33
N TRP A 468 -1.38 0.76 12.95
CA TRP A 468 -1.22 0.33 11.57
C TRP A 468 -2.14 -0.84 11.25
N ALA A 469 -2.60 -0.89 10.00
CA ALA A 469 -3.21 -2.10 9.47
C ALA A 469 -2.19 -3.24 9.40
N ASN A 470 -2.65 -4.47 9.57
CA ASN A 470 -1.83 -5.66 9.41
C ASN A 470 -1.28 -5.77 7.99
N TRP A 471 -0.10 -6.39 7.83
CA TRP A 471 0.44 -6.70 6.50
C TRP A 471 -0.56 -7.51 5.66
N GLN A 472 -0.80 -7.03 4.44
CA GLN A 472 -1.63 -7.70 3.45
C GLN A 472 -0.87 -7.87 2.14
N ARG A 473 -1.07 -8.99 1.44
CA ARG A 473 -0.44 -9.20 0.14
C ARG A 473 -1.00 -8.24 -0.91
N VAL A 474 -0.15 -7.81 -1.85
CA VAL A 474 -0.50 -6.99 -3.02
C VAL A 474 0.17 -7.51 -4.30
N GLY A 475 -0.17 -6.90 -5.44
CA GLY A 475 0.52 -7.14 -6.70
C GLY A 475 0.01 -8.35 -7.47
N GLY A 476 -0.93 -9.11 -6.91
CA GLY A 476 -1.59 -10.21 -7.62
C GLY A 476 -0.67 -11.35 -8.04
N THR A 477 0.50 -11.49 -7.40
CA THR A 477 1.51 -12.48 -7.77
C THR A 477 1.75 -13.52 -6.67
N SER A 478 2.06 -14.73 -7.10
CA SER A 478 2.54 -15.81 -6.24
C SER A 478 4.05 -15.95 -6.24
N ASP A 479 4.75 -15.23 -7.12
CA ASP A 479 6.18 -15.34 -7.25
C ASP A 479 6.89 -14.65 -6.08
N PRO A 480 8.01 -15.21 -5.59
CA PRO A 480 8.91 -14.49 -4.71
C PRO A 480 9.52 -13.30 -5.46
N ILE A 481 9.61 -12.14 -4.81
CA ILE A 481 9.98 -10.86 -5.46
C ILE A 481 11.27 -10.32 -4.87
N THR A 482 12.19 -9.90 -5.73
CA THR A 482 13.48 -9.31 -5.32
C THR A 482 13.42 -7.79 -5.19
N ALA A 483 12.74 -7.12 -6.13
CA ALA A 483 12.60 -5.67 -6.19
C ALA A 483 11.31 -5.29 -6.93
N PHE A 484 10.78 -4.11 -6.64
CA PHE A 484 9.56 -3.58 -7.27
C PHE A 484 9.50 -2.06 -7.24
N VAL A 485 8.69 -1.49 -8.13
CA VAL A 485 8.17 -0.12 -8.08
C VAL A 485 6.66 -0.13 -8.19
N TYR A 486 6.04 0.90 -7.64
CA TYR A 486 4.60 1.08 -7.62
C TYR A 486 4.23 2.41 -8.29
N ASP A 487 3.38 2.34 -9.31
CA ASP A 487 2.83 3.52 -10.00
C ASP A 487 1.45 3.87 -9.40
N PRO A 488 1.36 4.95 -8.59
CA PRO A 488 0.12 5.30 -7.90
C PRO A 488 -0.99 5.82 -8.83
N TYR A 489 -0.67 6.18 -10.08
CA TYR A 489 -1.66 6.68 -11.03
C TYR A 489 -2.39 5.56 -11.79
N LYS A 490 -1.80 4.36 -11.83
CA LYS A 490 -2.41 3.16 -12.43
C LYS A 490 -2.63 2.04 -11.41
N ALA A 491 -2.21 2.22 -10.17
CA ALA A 491 -2.14 1.19 -9.14
C ALA A 491 -1.43 -0.09 -9.64
N THR A 492 -0.37 0.08 -10.44
CA THR A 492 0.38 -1.03 -11.04
C THR A 492 1.72 -1.24 -10.37
N PHE A 493 2.11 -2.49 -10.19
CA PHE A 493 3.45 -2.86 -9.76
C PHE A 493 4.28 -3.27 -10.97
N THR A 494 5.49 -2.73 -11.09
CA THR A 494 6.53 -3.31 -11.96
C THR A 494 7.56 -4.00 -11.07
N TYR A 495 7.83 -5.29 -11.29
CA TYR A 495 8.60 -6.10 -10.36
C TYR A 495 9.49 -7.13 -11.05
N ILE A 496 10.47 -7.63 -10.29
CA ILE A 496 11.45 -8.64 -10.72
C ILE A 496 11.27 -9.90 -9.85
N PRO A 497 10.69 -10.99 -10.39
CA PRO A 497 10.60 -12.25 -9.67
C PRO A 497 11.98 -12.88 -9.47
N VAL A 498 12.12 -13.70 -8.44
CA VAL A 498 13.32 -14.54 -8.23
C VAL A 498 13.46 -15.52 -9.38
N LEU A 499 14.67 -15.61 -9.93
CA LEU A 499 14.98 -16.53 -11.02
C LEU A 499 14.75 -17.98 -10.59
N LYS A 500 14.01 -18.71 -11.42
CA LYS A 500 14.05 -20.17 -11.41
C LYS A 500 15.35 -20.59 -12.11
N LYS A 501 16.10 -21.50 -11.50
CA LYS A 501 17.43 -21.93 -12.00
C LYS A 501 17.36 -22.29 -13.50
N GLY A 502 18.11 -21.57 -14.34
CA GLY A 502 18.19 -21.83 -15.79
C GLY A 502 17.20 -21.06 -16.69
N THR A 503 16.44 -20.09 -16.16
CA THR A 503 15.57 -19.20 -16.97
C THR A 503 16.19 -17.82 -17.19
N THR A 504 15.87 -17.18 -18.31
CA THR A 504 16.12 -15.74 -18.56
C THR A 504 15.35 -14.87 -17.56
N GLN A 505 15.88 -13.70 -17.18
CA GLN A 505 15.22 -12.79 -16.23
C GLN A 505 14.07 -12.04 -16.91
N THR A 506 12.87 -12.15 -16.35
CA THR A 506 11.71 -11.35 -16.77
C THR A 506 11.54 -10.16 -15.84
N VAL A 507 11.09 -9.04 -16.41
CA VAL A 507 10.47 -7.95 -15.66
C VAL A 507 8.97 -8.02 -15.94
N LEU A 508 8.16 -7.95 -14.89
CA LEU A 508 6.72 -8.12 -14.97
C LEU A 508 6.03 -6.83 -14.54
N ARG A 509 4.96 -6.44 -15.22
CA ARG A 509 4.07 -5.34 -14.80
C ARG A 509 2.66 -5.87 -14.62
N THR A 510 2.05 -5.57 -13.47
CA THR A 510 0.64 -5.94 -13.26
C THR A 510 -0.26 -5.19 -14.23
N ALA A 511 -1.23 -5.86 -14.83
CA ALA A 511 -2.20 -5.22 -15.72
C ALA A 511 -3.61 -5.78 -15.48
N PHE A 512 -4.63 -4.96 -15.75
CA PHE A 512 -5.99 -5.48 -15.84
C PHE A 512 -6.10 -6.38 -17.07
N SER A 513 -6.67 -7.56 -16.87
CA SER A 513 -7.02 -8.49 -17.93
C SER A 513 -7.97 -7.90 -18.98
N GLU A 514 -7.89 -8.45 -20.19
CA GLU A 514 -8.85 -8.17 -21.26
C GLU A 514 -10.18 -8.95 -21.12
N GLY A 515 -10.39 -9.73 -20.06
CA GLY A 515 -11.57 -10.58 -19.91
C GLY A 515 -11.44 -11.99 -20.49
N LYS A 516 -10.22 -12.45 -20.76
CA LYS A 516 -9.94 -13.70 -21.51
C LYS A 516 -9.28 -14.78 -20.65
N SER A 517 -8.99 -14.51 -19.38
CA SER A 517 -8.46 -15.55 -18.50
C SER A 517 -9.53 -16.62 -18.24
N PHE A 518 -9.10 -17.80 -17.80
CA PHE A 518 -10.01 -18.89 -17.46
C PHE A 518 -10.99 -18.49 -16.35
N LEU A 519 -10.52 -17.83 -15.29
CA LEU A 519 -11.39 -17.38 -14.20
C LEU A 519 -12.49 -16.46 -14.73
N GLU A 520 -12.14 -15.50 -15.58
CA GLU A 520 -13.10 -14.57 -16.16
C GLU A 520 -14.10 -15.29 -17.06
N SER A 521 -13.62 -16.21 -17.90
CA SER A 521 -14.47 -17.02 -18.78
C SER A 521 -15.43 -17.90 -17.98
N PHE A 522 -14.94 -18.52 -16.89
CA PHE A 522 -15.73 -19.31 -15.97
C PHE A 522 -16.81 -18.47 -15.30
N ILE A 523 -16.44 -17.33 -14.70
CA ILE A 523 -17.38 -16.42 -14.04
C ILE A 523 -18.42 -15.85 -15.01
N SER A 524 -18.02 -15.45 -16.23
CA SER A 524 -18.97 -14.98 -17.25
C SER A 524 -19.91 -16.08 -17.75
N THR A 525 -19.50 -17.34 -17.69
CA THR A 525 -20.38 -18.49 -17.99
C THR A 525 -21.36 -18.74 -16.87
N GLU A 526 -20.90 -18.70 -15.62
CA GLU A 526 -21.76 -18.89 -14.44
C GLU A 526 -22.75 -17.74 -14.25
N PHE A 527 -22.35 -16.52 -14.63
CA PHE A 527 -23.15 -15.29 -14.53
C PHE A 527 -23.23 -14.57 -15.90
N PRO A 528 -24.11 -15.04 -16.80
CA PRO A 528 -24.30 -14.39 -18.10
C PRO A 528 -24.76 -12.93 -17.97
N GLN A 529 -24.20 -12.03 -18.78
CA GLN A 529 -24.55 -10.60 -18.78
C GLN A 529 -26.06 -10.36 -18.98
N GLN A 530 -26.73 -11.17 -19.80
CA GLN A 530 -28.17 -11.11 -20.05
C GLN A 530 -29.04 -11.35 -18.81
N LEU A 531 -28.47 -11.98 -17.76
CA LEU A 531 -29.09 -12.18 -16.45
C LEU A 531 -28.56 -11.19 -15.41
N GLY A 532 -27.88 -10.12 -15.86
CA GLY A 532 -27.30 -9.07 -15.02
C GLY A 532 -25.86 -9.32 -14.57
N GLY A 533 -25.23 -10.44 -14.97
CA GLY A 533 -23.86 -10.79 -14.60
C GLY A 533 -23.62 -10.86 -13.09
N VAL A 534 -22.41 -10.48 -12.66
CA VAL A 534 -22.02 -10.51 -11.25
C VAL A 534 -22.59 -9.29 -10.54
N GLN A 535 -23.45 -9.53 -9.54
CA GLN A 535 -24.08 -8.48 -8.74
C GLN A 535 -23.17 -7.99 -7.61
N SER A 536 -22.42 -8.90 -6.99
CA SER A 536 -21.46 -8.57 -5.93
C SER A 536 -20.38 -9.64 -5.77
N LEU A 537 -19.26 -9.21 -5.20
CA LEU A 537 -18.09 -10.03 -4.88
C LEU A 537 -17.68 -9.78 -3.43
N PHE A 538 -17.43 -10.85 -2.69
CA PHE A 538 -16.93 -10.82 -1.32
C PHE A 538 -15.65 -11.64 -1.24
N ASP A 539 -14.69 -11.17 -0.43
CA ASP A 539 -13.45 -11.86 -0.15
C ASP A 539 -13.40 -12.22 1.34
N PHE A 540 -13.14 -13.49 1.63
CA PHE A 540 -13.01 -14.04 2.96
C PHE A 540 -11.57 -14.53 3.14
N PRO A 541 -10.70 -13.78 3.87
CA PRO A 541 -9.33 -14.19 4.12
C PRO A 541 -9.28 -15.44 5.01
N TYR A 542 -8.12 -16.08 5.11
CA TYR A 542 -7.93 -17.22 6.01
C TYR A 542 -8.10 -16.89 7.49
N THR A 543 -8.01 -15.59 7.83
CA THR A 543 -8.27 -15.07 9.17
C THR A 543 -9.77 -14.86 9.45
N SER A 544 -10.66 -15.15 8.49
CA SER A 544 -12.10 -15.08 8.69
C SER A 544 -12.51 -15.96 9.86
N LYS A 545 -13.31 -15.41 10.78
CA LYS A 545 -13.88 -16.18 11.90
C LYS A 545 -14.57 -17.44 11.35
N SER A 546 -14.30 -18.60 11.96
CA SER A 546 -14.71 -19.96 11.56
C SER A 546 -13.98 -20.62 10.39
N PHE A 547 -12.98 -19.98 9.78
CA PHE A 547 -12.03 -20.68 8.91
C PHE A 547 -10.90 -21.27 9.76
N SER A 548 -10.25 -22.33 9.27
CA SER A 548 -9.19 -22.98 10.04
C SER A 548 -7.99 -22.05 10.17
N PRO A 549 -7.52 -21.73 11.40
CA PRO A 549 -6.31 -20.93 11.59
C PRO A 549 -5.02 -21.78 11.52
N ILE A 550 -5.14 -23.10 11.40
CA ILE A 550 -4.06 -24.07 11.57
C ILE A 550 -3.21 -24.16 10.28
N PRO A 551 -1.89 -23.92 10.34
CA PRO A 551 -1.00 -24.14 9.19
C PRO A 551 -1.13 -25.56 8.61
N GLY A 552 -1.18 -25.64 7.28
CA GLY A 552 -1.45 -26.86 6.51
C GLY A 552 -2.94 -27.07 6.19
N LYS A 553 -3.84 -26.24 6.73
CA LYS A 553 -5.31 -26.37 6.59
C LYS A 553 -6.02 -25.07 6.22
N ARG A 554 -5.32 -23.94 6.20
CA ARG A 554 -5.91 -22.62 5.96
C ARG A 554 -6.48 -22.51 4.56
N ILE A 555 -7.55 -21.74 4.42
CA ILE A 555 -8.24 -21.47 3.16
C ILE A 555 -8.63 -19.99 3.08
N ALA A 556 -8.51 -19.36 1.91
CA ALA A 556 -9.23 -18.11 1.61
C ALA A 556 -10.24 -18.37 0.49
N VAL A 557 -11.37 -17.67 0.55
CA VAL A 557 -12.53 -17.92 -0.32
C VAL A 557 -13.05 -16.61 -0.88
N GLN A 558 -13.38 -16.61 -2.16
CA GLN A 558 -14.17 -15.55 -2.78
C GLN A 558 -15.58 -16.03 -3.09
N ALA A 559 -16.56 -15.17 -2.87
CA ALA A 559 -17.97 -15.43 -3.14
C ALA A 559 -18.49 -14.45 -4.19
N TYR A 560 -18.92 -15.00 -5.32
CA TYR A 560 -19.56 -14.28 -6.42
C TYR A 560 -21.07 -14.51 -6.34
N CYS A 561 -21.83 -13.42 -6.26
CA CYS A 561 -23.28 -13.45 -6.20
C CYS A 561 -23.88 -12.98 -7.53
N GLY A 562 -24.92 -13.66 -7.99
CA GLY A 562 -25.67 -13.28 -9.19
C GLY A 562 -27.13 -13.70 -9.12
N TYR A 563 -27.79 -13.74 -10.28
CA TYR A 563 -29.21 -14.14 -10.35
C TYR A 563 -29.40 -15.60 -9.93
N LYS A 564 -30.02 -15.81 -8.76
CA LYS A 564 -30.37 -17.14 -8.19
C LYS A 564 -29.19 -18.09 -7.98
N LYS A 565 -27.96 -17.56 -7.97
CA LYS A 565 -26.73 -18.35 -7.98
C LYS A 565 -25.63 -17.72 -7.15
N LEU A 566 -24.91 -18.58 -6.43
CA LEU A 566 -23.69 -18.28 -5.69
C LEU A 566 -22.55 -19.14 -6.26
N VAL A 567 -21.39 -18.53 -6.51
CA VAL A 567 -20.14 -19.26 -6.80
C VAL A 567 -19.13 -18.96 -5.70
N LEU A 568 -18.66 -20.00 -5.01
CA LEU A 568 -17.57 -19.93 -4.04
C LEU A 568 -16.30 -20.47 -4.69
N ILE A 569 -15.20 -19.71 -4.63
CA ILE A 569 -13.91 -20.12 -5.19
C ILE A 569 -12.87 -20.04 -4.09
N GLN A 570 -12.14 -21.14 -3.89
CA GLN A 570 -10.94 -21.13 -3.08
C GLN A 570 -9.82 -20.37 -3.79
N THR A 571 -9.34 -19.30 -3.16
CA THR A 571 -8.32 -18.43 -3.74
C THR A 571 -6.97 -18.55 -3.04
N GLY A 572 -6.93 -19.02 -1.80
CA GLY A 572 -5.70 -19.23 -1.05
C GLY A 572 -5.69 -20.55 -0.29
N LYS A 573 -4.51 -21.12 -0.10
CA LYS A 573 -4.28 -22.32 0.70
C LYS A 573 -2.85 -22.44 1.20
N ASP A 574 -2.63 -23.37 2.12
CA ASP A 574 -1.29 -23.78 2.51
C ASP A 574 -0.62 -24.67 1.45
N SER A 575 0.64 -24.36 1.14
CA SER A 575 1.57 -25.22 0.42
C SER A 575 2.85 -25.34 1.23
N SER A 576 3.17 -26.55 1.69
CA SER A 576 4.29 -26.77 2.64
C SER A 576 4.19 -25.89 3.90
N ASN A 577 2.98 -25.78 4.48
CA ASN A 577 2.65 -24.94 5.64
C ASN A 577 2.78 -23.41 5.44
N LEU A 578 3.08 -22.95 4.22
CA LEU A 578 3.07 -21.53 3.87
C LEU A 578 1.77 -21.19 3.16
N PHE A 579 1.02 -20.24 3.70
CA PHE A 579 -0.23 -19.80 3.09
C PHE A 579 0.05 -18.84 1.94
N GLY A 580 -0.60 -19.07 0.80
CA GLY A 580 -0.50 -18.21 -0.37
C GLY A 580 -1.59 -18.48 -1.39
N PRO A 581 -1.53 -17.82 -2.55
CA PRO A 581 -2.52 -18.01 -3.59
C PRO A 581 -2.52 -19.44 -4.14
N VAL A 582 -3.70 -19.94 -4.52
CA VAL A 582 -3.83 -21.21 -5.24
C VAL A 582 -3.21 -21.04 -6.63
N GLN A 583 -2.37 -21.98 -7.06
CA GLN A 583 -1.69 -21.94 -8.38
C GLN A 583 -2.21 -23.02 -9.37
N ARG A 584 -3.28 -23.74 -9.04
CA ARG A 584 -3.77 -24.93 -9.78
C ARG A 584 -5.15 -24.71 -10.42
N ASP A 585 -5.54 -25.64 -11.29
CA ASP A 585 -6.82 -25.63 -12.00
C ASP A 585 -8.01 -25.61 -11.04
N VAL A 586 -9.00 -24.79 -11.38
CA VAL A 586 -10.27 -24.74 -10.65
C VAL A 586 -11.07 -25.97 -11.05
N THR A 587 -11.19 -26.91 -10.11
CA THR A 587 -12.22 -27.95 -10.15
C THR A 587 -13.51 -27.37 -9.56
N VAL A 588 -14.64 -27.67 -10.19
CA VAL A 588 -15.94 -27.08 -9.86
C VAL A 588 -16.94 -28.18 -9.53
N TYR A 589 -17.45 -28.16 -8.31
CA TYR A 589 -18.67 -28.86 -7.95
C TYR A 589 -19.87 -28.00 -8.34
N THR A 590 -20.83 -28.57 -9.05
CA THR A 590 -22.06 -27.86 -9.46
C THR A 590 -23.28 -28.48 -8.80
N SER A 591 -24.07 -27.65 -8.11
CA SER A 591 -25.39 -28.00 -7.61
C SER A 591 -26.44 -27.10 -8.24
N THR A 592 -27.52 -27.71 -8.72
CA THR A 592 -28.65 -27.01 -9.36
C THR A 592 -29.97 -27.20 -8.63
N ASN A 593 -29.96 -27.89 -7.49
CA ASN A 593 -31.16 -28.18 -6.69
C ASN A 593 -31.12 -27.53 -5.29
N GLY A 594 -30.12 -26.69 -5.00
CA GLY A 594 -29.94 -26.03 -3.71
C GLY A 594 -29.38 -26.91 -2.59
N THR A 595 -28.86 -28.11 -2.90
CA THR A 595 -28.27 -29.07 -1.94
C THR A 595 -26.80 -29.36 -2.24
N LEU A 596 -26.05 -29.91 -1.27
CA LEU A 596 -24.69 -30.39 -1.49
C LEU A 596 -24.62 -31.91 -1.75
N ASP A 597 -25.70 -32.52 -2.24
CA ASP A 597 -25.74 -33.96 -2.54
C ASP A 597 -24.55 -34.38 -3.41
N GLN A 598 -23.83 -35.43 -3.00
CA GLN A 598 -22.63 -35.92 -3.71
C GLN A 598 -21.47 -34.93 -3.79
N LEU A 599 -21.36 -34.00 -2.82
CA LEU A 599 -20.24 -33.05 -2.71
C LEU A 599 -18.87 -33.73 -2.94
N SER A 600 -18.20 -33.31 -4.00
CA SER A 600 -16.79 -33.58 -4.28
C SER A 600 -15.88 -32.57 -3.57
N ARG A 601 -14.61 -32.93 -3.38
CA ARG A 601 -13.59 -32.05 -2.78
C ARG A 601 -12.97 -31.13 -3.83
N ASP A 602 -13.82 -30.33 -4.46
CA ASP A 602 -13.42 -29.39 -5.49
C ASP A 602 -12.98 -28.05 -4.90
N THR A 603 -12.25 -27.27 -5.69
CA THR A 603 -11.73 -25.94 -5.32
C THR A 603 -12.72 -24.80 -5.56
N ALA A 604 -13.85 -25.08 -6.20
CA ALA A 604 -14.95 -24.14 -6.38
C ALA A 604 -16.30 -24.84 -6.29
N LEU A 605 -17.32 -24.11 -5.83
CA LEU A 605 -18.69 -24.56 -5.72
C LEU A 605 -19.58 -23.59 -6.51
N SER A 606 -20.27 -24.07 -7.54
CA SER A 606 -21.34 -23.33 -8.23
C SER A 606 -22.70 -23.85 -7.76
N LEU A 607 -23.45 -23.00 -7.05
CA LEU A 607 -24.65 -23.38 -6.32
C LEU A 607 -25.86 -22.57 -6.80
N SER A 608 -26.89 -23.25 -7.29
CA SER A 608 -28.18 -22.67 -7.69
C SER A 608 -29.35 -23.61 -7.35
N GLY A 609 -30.58 -23.13 -7.54
CA GLY A 609 -31.79 -23.90 -7.32
C GLY A 609 -32.24 -23.96 -5.86
N GLY A 610 -33.37 -24.64 -5.63
CA GLY A 610 -33.98 -24.72 -4.29
C GLY A 610 -34.34 -23.32 -3.78
N VAL A 611 -34.05 -23.03 -2.51
CA VAL A 611 -34.33 -21.72 -1.89
C VAL A 611 -33.65 -20.56 -2.63
N LEU A 612 -32.52 -20.79 -3.31
CA LEU A 612 -31.84 -19.72 -4.06
C LEU A 612 -32.69 -19.18 -5.22
N ASP A 613 -33.59 -20.00 -5.78
CA ASP A 613 -34.50 -19.56 -6.84
C ASP A 613 -35.53 -18.55 -6.34
N ASP A 614 -35.91 -18.64 -5.06
CA ASP A 614 -36.87 -17.75 -4.41
C ASP A 614 -36.23 -16.43 -3.98
N LEU A 615 -34.90 -16.41 -3.80
CA LEU A 615 -34.18 -15.20 -3.40
C LEU A 615 -33.95 -14.21 -4.56
N GLY A 616 -34.03 -14.68 -5.81
CA GLY A 616 -33.79 -13.83 -6.98
C GLY A 616 -32.31 -13.39 -7.11
N PRO A 617 -32.02 -12.15 -7.55
CA PRO A 617 -30.66 -11.61 -7.57
C PRO A 617 -30.05 -11.61 -6.17
N LEU A 618 -28.99 -12.38 -5.97
CA LEU A 618 -28.20 -12.37 -4.75
C LEU A 618 -27.30 -11.14 -4.78
N SER A 619 -27.33 -10.35 -3.72
CA SER A 619 -26.61 -9.07 -3.58
C SER A 619 -25.61 -9.10 -2.43
N SER A 620 -25.73 -10.05 -1.50
CA SER A 620 -24.89 -10.12 -0.32
C SER A 620 -24.55 -11.55 0.10
N CYS A 621 -23.34 -11.73 0.62
CA CYS A 621 -22.86 -12.98 1.22
C CYS A 621 -22.04 -12.65 2.47
N THR A 622 -22.14 -13.47 3.51
CA THR A 622 -21.29 -13.37 4.70
C THR A 622 -21.02 -14.75 5.30
N VAL A 623 -20.04 -14.80 6.20
CA VAL A 623 -19.72 -15.97 7.03
C VAL A 623 -20.00 -15.61 8.49
N LEU A 624 -20.77 -16.47 9.16
CA LEU A 624 -21.18 -16.31 10.56
C LEU A 624 -20.79 -17.54 11.37
N THR A 625 -20.56 -17.35 12.67
CA THR A 625 -20.31 -18.45 13.62
C THR A 625 -20.99 -18.20 14.95
N ASP A 626 -21.51 -19.25 15.58
CA ASP A 626 -22.01 -19.22 16.96
C ASP A 626 -20.93 -19.67 17.97
N GLY A 627 -19.69 -19.87 17.51
CA GLY A 627 -18.58 -20.44 18.28
C GLY A 627 -18.49 -21.97 18.18
N THR A 628 -19.56 -22.66 17.81
CA THR A 628 -19.60 -24.13 17.63
C THR A 628 -19.64 -24.50 16.15
N PHE A 629 -20.49 -23.83 15.37
CA PHE A 629 -20.65 -24.05 13.94
C PHE A 629 -20.43 -22.76 13.16
N GLY A 630 -19.90 -22.90 11.94
CA GLY A 630 -19.79 -21.83 10.96
C GLY A 630 -20.74 -22.06 9.78
N TRP A 631 -21.26 -20.98 9.20
CA TRP A 631 -22.19 -21.03 8.07
C TRP A 631 -21.89 -19.98 7.01
N PHE A 632 -22.23 -20.31 5.76
CA PHE A 632 -22.42 -19.33 4.69
C PHE A 632 -23.86 -18.84 4.69
N ILE A 633 -24.03 -17.53 4.52
CA ILE A 633 -25.33 -16.87 4.46
C ILE A 633 -25.36 -15.96 3.24
N VAL A 634 -26.45 -16.03 2.47
CA VAL A 634 -26.68 -15.18 1.30
C VAL A 634 -27.98 -14.39 1.43
N GLY A 635 -28.01 -13.22 0.82
CA GLY A 635 -29.17 -12.33 0.81
C GLY A 635 -29.41 -11.77 -0.60
N GLY A 636 -30.69 -11.57 -0.94
CA GLY A 636 -31.09 -11.08 -2.24
C GLY A 636 -32.44 -10.35 -2.23
N ALA A 637 -33.07 -10.27 -3.40
CA ALA A 637 -34.36 -9.58 -3.56
C ALA A 637 -35.50 -10.24 -2.76
N GLY A 638 -35.46 -11.56 -2.58
CA GLY A 638 -36.53 -12.36 -1.97
C GLY A 638 -36.29 -12.80 -0.52
N GLY A 639 -35.25 -12.30 0.16
CA GLY A 639 -34.92 -12.68 1.54
C GLY A 639 -33.47 -13.10 1.76
N CYS A 640 -33.27 -13.89 2.82
CA CYS A 640 -31.98 -14.47 3.20
C CYS A 640 -32.05 -15.99 3.31
N ALA A 641 -30.95 -16.67 3.00
CA ALA A 641 -30.79 -18.11 3.21
C ALA A 641 -29.44 -18.46 3.85
N ILE A 642 -29.43 -19.58 4.57
CA ILE A 642 -28.27 -20.17 5.24
C ILE A 642 -27.99 -21.57 4.69
N LEU A 643 -26.71 -21.92 4.57
CA LEU A 643 -26.29 -23.27 4.18
C LEU A 643 -26.06 -24.13 5.43
N ALA A 644 -26.99 -25.04 5.73
CA ALA A 644 -26.94 -25.87 6.93
C ALA A 644 -27.56 -27.28 6.69
N ASP A 645 -27.22 -28.25 7.53
CA ASP A 645 -27.89 -29.56 7.55
C ASP A 645 -29.29 -29.51 8.20
N GLU A 646 -30.00 -30.63 8.23
CA GLU A 646 -31.36 -30.70 8.82
C GLU A 646 -31.41 -30.47 10.33
N GLN A 647 -30.27 -30.59 11.01
CA GLN A 647 -30.12 -30.27 12.43
C GLN A 647 -29.67 -28.81 12.62
N GLY A 648 -29.68 -27.99 11.57
CA GLY A 648 -29.23 -26.61 11.59
C GLY A 648 -27.72 -26.45 11.69
N ARG A 649 -26.95 -27.53 11.63
CA ARG A 649 -25.49 -27.50 11.82
C ARG A 649 -24.78 -27.08 10.55
N GLY A 650 -23.79 -26.22 10.74
CA GLY A 650 -22.82 -25.83 9.73
C GLY A 650 -21.57 -26.71 9.78
N TRP A 651 -20.42 -26.17 9.38
CA TRP A 651 -19.14 -26.84 9.63
C TRP A 651 -18.69 -26.60 11.08
N ASP A 652 -17.88 -27.51 11.63
CA ASP A 652 -17.31 -27.40 12.98
C ASP A 652 -16.38 -26.18 13.06
N ALA A 653 -16.79 -25.13 13.77
CA ALA A 653 -16.04 -23.87 13.86
C ALA A 653 -14.74 -24.00 14.65
N SER A 654 -14.63 -25.01 15.53
CA SER A 654 -13.41 -25.26 16.31
C SER A 654 -12.28 -25.83 15.46
N LYS A 655 -12.63 -26.57 14.40
CA LYS A 655 -11.69 -27.04 13.37
C LYS A 655 -11.54 -26.03 12.24
N GLY A 656 -12.62 -25.31 11.97
CA GLY A 656 -12.79 -24.35 10.90
C GLY A 656 -13.02 -25.00 9.53
N LEU A 657 -13.42 -24.18 8.56
CA LEU A 657 -13.44 -24.56 7.16
C LEU A 657 -12.00 -24.71 6.65
N GLU A 658 -11.67 -25.87 6.08
CA GLU A 658 -10.33 -26.22 5.58
C GLU A 658 -10.29 -26.24 4.03
N ASP A 659 -9.08 -26.46 3.46
CA ASP A 659 -8.81 -26.67 2.03
C ASP A 659 -9.87 -27.57 1.34
N GLN A 660 -10.24 -27.23 0.11
CA GLN A 660 -11.28 -27.88 -0.70
C GLN A 660 -12.65 -27.94 0.01
N PHE A 661 -12.97 -26.87 0.74
CA PHE A 661 -14.18 -26.72 1.53
C PHE A 661 -14.42 -27.89 2.49
N LYS A 662 -13.35 -28.49 3.00
CA LYS A 662 -13.46 -29.58 3.98
C LYS A 662 -14.03 -29.02 5.29
N GLY A 663 -15.14 -29.61 5.71
CA GLY A 663 -16.03 -29.07 6.74
C GLY A 663 -17.47 -29.03 6.25
N LEU A 664 -17.68 -28.76 4.95
CA LEU A 664 -18.98 -28.95 4.32
C LEU A 664 -19.28 -30.44 4.10
N THR A 665 -20.56 -30.79 4.21
CA THR A 665 -21.05 -32.16 4.08
C THR A 665 -22.19 -32.24 3.06
N ALA A 666 -22.40 -33.43 2.51
CA ALA A 666 -23.46 -33.64 1.51
C ALA A 666 -24.89 -33.49 2.07
N GLN A 667 -25.06 -33.42 3.39
CA GLN A 667 -26.36 -33.24 4.04
C GLN A 667 -26.82 -31.78 4.09
N MET A 668 -25.93 -30.84 3.75
CA MET A 668 -26.22 -29.42 3.83
C MET A 668 -27.06 -28.96 2.63
N LYS A 669 -28.03 -28.10 2.89
CA LYS A 669 -28.89 -27.45 1.90
C LYS A 669 -29.14 -26.00 2.25
N TRP A 670 -29.49 -25.20 1.25
CA TRP A 670 -29.93 -23.83 1.49
C TRP A 670 -31.30 -23.82 2.16
N GLN A 671 -31.40 -23.14 3.29
CA GLN A 671 -32.61 -22.98 4.08
C GLN A 671 -32.94 -21.50 4.22
N LYS A 672 -34.20 -21.12 3.99
CA LYS A 672 -34.64 -19.72 4.10
C LYS A 672 -34.72 -19.32 5.57
N ILE A 673 -34.13 -18.16 5.92
CA ILE A 673 -34.06 -17.66 7.31
C ILE A 673 -34.73 -16.31 7.52
N SER A 674 -35.01 -15.56 6.45
CA SER A 674 -35.78 -14.31 6.50
C SER A 674 -36.47 -14.06 5.17
N GLU A 675 -37.67 -13.48 5.24
CA GLU A 675 -38.49 -13.03 4.10
C GLU A 675 -38.22 -11.56 3.73
N SER A 676 -37.19 -10.96 4.33
CA SER A 676 -36.87 -9.54 4.15
C SER A 676 -36.47 -9.21 2.72
N HIS A 677 -37.38 -8.57 1.99
CA HIS A 677 -37.16 -8.20 0.60
C HIS A 677 -36.07 -7.14 0.43
N HIS A 678 -35.43 -7.15 -0.74
CA HIS A 678 -34.39 -6.19 -1.14
C HIS A 678 -33.22 -6.06 -0.17
N VAL A 679 -32.65 -7.20 0.22
CA VAL A 679 -31.41 -7.23 1.01
C VAL A 679 -30.31 -6.49 0.24
N ARG A 680 -29.68 -5.53 0.92
CA ARG A 680 -28.54 -4.75 0.40
C ARG A 680 -27.21 -5.24 0.94
N LYS A 681 -27.17 -5.61 2.22
CA LYS A 681 -25.96 -6.03 2.92
C LYS A 681 -26.29 -6.95 4.10
N LEU A 682 -25.46 -7.96 4.28
CA LEU A 682 -25.41 -8.82 5.44
C LEU A 682 -24.14 -8.52 6.23
N VAL A 683 -24.26 -8.33 7.54
CA VAL A 683 -23.12 -8.15 8.44
C VAL A 683 -23.22 -9.15 9.58
N ALA A 684 -22.24 -10.03 9.68
CA ALA A 684 -22.13 -10.97 10.80
C ALA A 684 -21.29 -10.35 11.92
N SER A 685 -21.83 -10.33 13.15
CA SER A 685 -21.11 -9.92 14.35
C SER A 685 -21.39 -10.94 15.44
N ASP A 686 -20.35 -11.73 15.78
CA ASP A 686 -20.48 -12.90 16.65
C ASP A 686 -21.59 -13.84 16.13
N ASN A 687 -22.53 -14.27 16.96
CA ASN A 687 -23.67 -15.11 16.57
C ASN A 687 -24.87 -14.31 15.99
N PHE A 688 -24.73 -12.99 15.80
CA PHE A 688 -25.77 -12.14 15.25
C PHE A 688 -25.58 -11.85 13.76
N LEU A 689 -26.65 -12.04 13.00
CA LEU A 689 -26.77 -11.60 11.62
C LEU A 689 -27.55 -10.29 11.55
N PHE A 690 -26.92 -9.25 11.03
CA PHE A 690 -27.59 -8.01 10.67
C PHE A 690 -27.97 -8.03 9.20
N ILE A 691 -29.26 -7.80 8.91
CA ILE A 691 -29.83 -7.77 7.56
C ILE A 691 -30.23 -6.33 7.26
N LEU A 692 -29.50 -5.68 6.35
CA LEU A 692 -29.85 -4.38 5.83
C LEU A 692 -30.72 -4.54 4.58
N THR A 693 -31.94 -4.02 4.61
CA THR A 693 -32.79 -3.81 3.43
C THR A 693 -32.73 -2.35 2.98
N ASP A 694 -33.53 -1.99 1.98
CA ASP A 694 -33.69 -0.60 1.57
C ASP A 694 -34.41 0.28 2.60
N THR A 695 -35.14 -0.29 3.55
CA THR A 695 -36.00 0.44 4.48
C THR A 695 -35.85 0.02 5.94
N ARG A 696 -35.16 -1.10 6.22
CA ARG A 696 -34.99 -1.66 7.57
C ARG A 696 -33.58 -2.15 7.81
N LEU A 697 -33.16 -2.11 9.07
CA LEU A 697 -32.05 -2.91 9.57
C LEU A 697 -32.62 -3.87 10.61
N LEU A 698 -32.36 -5.14 10.42
CA LEU A 698 -32.89 -6.24 11.24
C LEU A 698 -31.71 -7.00 11.84
N ARG A 699 -31.94 -7.64 12.99
CA ARG A 699 -30.96 -8.49 13.69
C ARG A 699 -31.60 -9.85 13.97
N LEU A 700 -30.90 -10.91 13.62
CA LEU A 700 -31.22 -12.29 13.94
C LEU A 700 -30.11 -12.88 14.82
N GLU A 701 -30.49 -13.63 15.84
CA GLU A 701 -29.57 -14.49 16.58
C GLU A 701 -29.62 -15.90 16.00
N LEU A 702 -28.46 -16.42 15.60
CA LEU A 702 -28.35 -17.71 14.93
C LEU A 702 -27.58 -18.72 15.78
N SER A 703 -28.14 -19.92 15.88
CA SER A 703 -27.51 -21.12 16.43
C SER A 703 -28.04 -22.33 15.67
N ALA A 704 -27.40 -23.49 15.81
CA ALA A 704 -27.90 -24.72 15.20
C ALA A 704 -29.36 -25.01 15.61
N ASP A 705 -29.71 -24.77 16.88
CA ASP A 705 -31.06 -24.98 17.39
C ASP A 705 -32.09 -24.01 16.81
N THR A 706 -31.76 -22.71 16.64
CA THR A 706 -32.70 -21.76 16.04
C THR A 706 -32.95 -22.07 14.56
N ILE A 707 -31.91 -22.52 13.84
CA ILE A 707 -32.00 -22.93 12.43
C ILE A 707 -32.83 -24.21 12.29
N LYS A 708 -32.54 -25.25 13.09
CA LYS A 708 -33.24 -26.54 13.06
C LYS A 708 -34.75 -26.39 13.24
N HIS A 709 -35.16 -25.64 14.25
CA HIS A 709 -36.57 -25.46 14.58
C HIS A 709 -37.23 -24.31 13.81
N LYS A 710 -36.46 -23.61 12.96
CA LYS A 710 -36.90 -22.41 12.21
C LYS A 710 -37.53 -21.34 13.11
N ASN A 711 -37.03 -21.23 14.33
CA ASN A 711 -37.52 -20.27 15.33
C ASN A 711 -36.67 -19.00 15.29
N PHE A 712 -36.80 -18.23 14.21
CA PHE A 712 -36.02 -17.02 13.99
C PHE A 712 -36.65 -15.84 14.71
N HIS A 713 -35.97 -15.32 15.73
CA HIS A 713 -36.40 -14.11 16.44
C HIS A 713 -35.80 -12.86 15.77
N GLU A 714 -36.57 -12.26 14.87
CA GLU A 714 -36.17 -11.05 14.14
C GLU A 714 -36.42 -9.78 14.96
N VAL A 715 -35.33 -9.09 15.31
CA VAL A 715 -35.39 -7.80 15.99
C VAL A 715 -35.19 -6.70 14.95
N THR A 716 -36.19 -5.83 14.82
CA THR A 716 -36.02 -4.60 14.02
C THR A 716 -35.21 -3.59 14.82
N VAL A 717 -34.05 -3.19 14.30
CA VAL A 717 -33.13 -2.23 14.94
C VAL A 717 -33.14 -0.85 14.28
N ALA A 718 -33.59 -0.75 13.03
CA ALA A 718 -33.89 0.53 12.39
C ALA A 718 -34.98 0.39 11.34
N VAL A 719 -35.81 1.42 11.20
CA VAL A 719 -36.82 1.60 10.15
C VAL A 719 -36.73 3.03 9.59
N CYS A 720 -36.84 3.18 8.28
CA CYS A 720 -36.96 4.50 7.63
C CYS A 720 -38.22 5.24 8.09
N GLY A 721 -38.10 6.56 8.27
CA GLY A 721 -39.23 7.41 8.66
C GLY A 721 -39.66 7.35 10.13
N SER A 722 -39.01 6.55 10.99
CA SER A 722 -39.20 6.61 12.45
C SER A 722 -38.94 8.03 12.99
N PRO A 723 -39.47 8.41 14.18
CA PRO A 723 -39.38 9.79 14.68
C PRO A 723 -37.96 10.38 14.74
N ASP A 724 -36.96 9.57 15.11
CA ASP A 724 -35.53 9.91 15.16
C ASP A 724 -34.86 9.98 13.77
N ARG A 725 -35.55 9.49 12.73
CA ARG A 725 -35.05 9.33 11.35
C ARG A 725 -36.09 9.74 10.30
N LYS A 726 -36.92 10.74 10.62
CA LYS A 726 -38.09 11.17 9.80
C LYS A 726 -37.75 11.51 8.34
N ASP A 727 -36.52 11.95 8.10
CA ASP A 727 -36.03 12.39 6.77
C ASP A 727 -35.36 11.24 5.98
N ALA A 728 -35.02 10.13 6.65
CA ALA A 728 -34.45 8.95 6.00
C ALA A 728 -35.55 8.15 5.29
N ARG A 729 -35.47 8.10 3.95
CA ARG A 729 -36.40 7.38 3.07
C ARG A 729 -35.86 6.05 2.60
N SER A 730 -34.54 5.88 2.62
CA SER A 730 -33.90 4.60 2.35
C SER A 730 -32.58 4.46 3.09
N PHE A 731 -32.16 3.22 3.29
CA PHE A 731 -30.83 2.84 3.73
C PHE A 731 -30.01 2.30 2.57
N SER A 732 -28.70 2.57 2.59
CA SER A 732 -27.79 2.31 1.48
C SER A 732 -26.63 1.39 1.85
N ASP A 733 -26.12 1.49 3.08
CA ASP A 733 -24.99 0.71 3.61
C ASP A 733 -25.02 0.68 5.16
N VAL A 734 -24.34 -0.30 5.75
CA VAL A 734 -24.22 -0.45 7.20
C VAL A 734 -22.85 -1.01 7.57
N ILE A 735 -22.27 -0.56 8.68
CA ILE A 735 -21.15 -1.20 9.37
C ILE A 735 -21.58 -1.53 10.79
N VAL A 736 -21.27 -2.74 11.25
CA VAL A 736 -21.43 -3.17 12.65
C VAL A 736 -20.08 -3.67 13.14
N SER A 737 -19.61 -3.11 14.25
CA SER A 737 -18.28 -3.38 14.82
C SER A 737 -18.37 -3.33 16.34
N GLY A 738 -18.47 -4.50 16.97
CA GLY A 738 -18.81 -4.61 18.40
C GLY A 738 -20.14 -3.89 18.71
N PRO A 739 -20.20 -2.99 19.71
CA PRO A 739 -21.43 -2.29 20.08
C PRO A 739 -21.85 -1.18 19.09
N LEU A 740 -20.95 -0.75 18.21
CA LEU A 740 -21.20 0.32 17.26
C LEU A 740 -21.95 -0.19 16.03
N ALA A 741 -23.01 0.54 15.65
CA ALA A 741 -23.55 0.48 14.30
C ALA A 741 -23.51 1.86 13.63
N LEU A 742 -23.15 1.87 12.35
CA LEU A 742 -23.15 3.02 11.47
C LEU A 742 -24.05 2.73 10.29
N LEU A 743 -25.06 3.57 10.08
CA LEU A 743 -26.07 3.37 9.06
C LEU A 743 -26.04 4.55 8.07
N ALA A 744 -25.77 4.23 6.81
CA ALA A 744 -25.83 5.19 5.71
C ALA A 744 -27.27 5.29 5.19
N THR A 745 -27.76 6.51 5.03
CA THR A 745 -29.15 6.78 4.68
C THR A 745 -29.25 7.80 3.54
N SER A 746 -30.45 7.93 2.98
CA SER A 746 -30.79 9.02 2.07
C SER A 746 -30.74 10.42 2.71
N SER A 747 -30.54 10.52 4.03
CA SER A 747 -30.45 11.77 4.79
C SER A 747 -29.26 11.79 5.75
N GLY A 748 -28.09 11.32 5.29
CA GLY A 748 -26.84 11.37 6.06
C GLY A 748 -26.49 10.06 6.75
N ILE A 749 -25.69 10.17 7.80
CA ILE A 749 -25.19 9.04 8.60
C ILE A 749 -25.91 9.03 9.94
N LEU A 750 -26.22 7.83 10.43
CA LEU A 750 -26.68 7.60 11.78
C LEU A 750 -25.69 6.68 12.52
N ARG A 751 -25.44 6.99 13.79
CA ARG A 751 -24.67 6.16 14.72
C ARG A 751 -25.61 5.58 15.79
N SER A 752 -25.36 4.35 16.25
CA SER A 752 -26.03 3.82 17.45
C SER A 752 -25.84 4.77 18.64
N GLY A 753 -26.81 4.82 19.55
CA GLY A 753 -26.83 5.75 20.68
C GLY A 753 -25.66 5.57 21.65
N ASP A 754 -25.47 6.56 22.51
CA ASP A 754 -24.40 6.53 23.52
C ASP A 754 -24.66 5.43 24.55
N TYR A 755 -23.62 4.66 24.85
CA TYR A 755 -23.61 3.50 25.75
C TYR A 755 -24.57 2.37 25.34
N VAL A 756 -25.05 2.38 24.10
CA VAL A 756 -25.90 1.33 23.54
C VAL A 756 -25.05 0.32 22.77
N ASP A 757 -25.26 -0.97 23.05
CA ASP A 757 -24.75 -2.07 22.24
C ASP A 757 -25.81 -2.55 21.26
N ILE A 758 -25.58 -2.31 19.96
CA ILE A 758 -26.50 -2.72 18.89
C ILE A 758 -26.76 -4.24 18.87
N ARG A 759 -25.87 -5.04 19.46
CA ARG A 759 -26.02 -6.51 19.54
C ARG A 759 -26.99 -6.94 20.63
N THR A 760 -27.43 -6.06 21.54
CA THR A 760 -28.31 -6.45 22.66
C THR A 760 -29.64 -5.72 22.70
N VAL A 761 -29.87 -4.73 21.84
CA VAL A 761 -31.15 -4.00 21.75
C VAL A 761 -32.32 -4.91 21.40
N SER A 762 -33.51 -4.64 21.95
CA SER A 762 -34.70 -5.48 21.75
C SER A 762 -35.68 -4.91 20.73
N LYS A 763 -35.56 -3.62 20.39
CA LYS A 763 -36.38 -2.92 19.38
C LYS A 763 -35.69 -1.65 18.88
N ASP A 764 -36.20 -1.12 17.78
CA ASP A 764 -35.72 0.09 17.09
C ASP A 764 -35.48 1.29 18.05
N THR A 765 -36.46 1.58 18.91
CA THR A 765 -36.38 2.74 19.82
C THR A 765 -35.27 2.61 20.87
N ASP A 766 -34.80 1.40 21.17
CA ASP A 766 -33.74 1.19 22.17
C ASP A 766 -32.38 1.60 21.62
N VAL A 767 -32.22 1.65 20.29
CA VAL A 767 -30.95 2.02 19.65
C VAL A 767 -30.61 3.49 19.87
N SER A 768 -31.64 4.35 20.00
CA SER A 768 -31.48 5.80 20.19
C SER A 768 -30.53 6.42 19.16
N TRP A 769 -30.83 6.26 17.87
CA TRP A 769 -29.93 6.67 16.79
C TRP A 769 -29.59 8.17 16.83
N ILE A 770 -28.31 8.47 16.66
CA ILE A 770 -27.78 9.84 16.65
C ILE A 770 -27.37 10.19 15.22
N SER A 771 -27.92 11.29 14.70
CA SER A 771 -27.52 11.82 13.39
C SER A 771 -26.14 12.47 13.46
N VAL A 772 -25.28 12.10 12.51
CA VAL A 772 -23.94 12.64 12.37
C VAL A 772 -23.96 13.72 11.29
N ALA A 773 -23.61 14.94 11.66
CA ALA A 773 -23.59 16.06 10.73
C ALA A 773 -22.47 15.91 9.70
N LEU A 774 -22.80 16.17 8.43
CA LEU A 774 -21.88 16.23 7.30
C LEU A 774 -21.84 17.66 6.77
N PRO A 775 -20.94 18.52 7.28
CA PRO A 775 -20.86 19.90 6.83
C PRO A 775 -20.67 19.96 5.32
N GLU A 776 -21.43 20.81 4.64
CA GLU A 776 -21.34 21.02 3.19
C GLU A 776 -21.76 19.81 2.33
N SER A 777 -22.48 18.84 2.92
CA SER A 777 -22.95 17.66 2.20
C SER A 777 -23.81 18.02 0.99
N VAL A 778 -23.58 17.36 -0.14
CA VAL A 778 -24.38 17.54 -1.35
C VAL A 778 -25.78 16.96 -1.14
N GLY A 779 -26.78 17.60 -1.76
CA GLY A 779 -28.18 17.16 -1.70
C GLY A 779 -28.93 17.54 -0.41
N SER A 780 -28.36 18.39 0.45
CA SER A 780 -29.02 18.86 1.67
C SER A 780 -28.52 20.25 2.10
N LEU A 781 -29.41 21.10 2.63
CA LEU A 781 -29.05 22.38 3.25
C LEU A 781 -28.68 22.26 4.75
N ASN A 782 -29.04 21.14 5.39
CA ASN A 782 -28.91 20.95 6.85
C ASN A 782 -27.78 19.98 7.24
N SER A 783 -26.74 19.84 6.41
CA SER A 783 -25.62 18.91 6.66
C SER A 783 -26.03 17.44 6.82
N ARG A 784 -27.08 17.01 6.10
CA ARG A 784 -27.69 15.67 6.13
C ARG A 784 -27.90 15.11 4.72
N GLY A 785 -26.94 15.33 3.82
CA GLY A 785 -26.98 14.83 2.45
C GLY A 785 -26.88 13.30 2.39
N PRO A 786 -27.39 12.66 1.31
CA PRO A 786 -27.40 11.20 1.19
C PRO A 786 -26.00 10.60 1.22
N VAL A 787 -25.81 9.53 2.00
CA VAL A 787 -24.58 8.73 1.98
C VAL A 787 -24.88 7.41 1.30
N ASN A 788 -24.06 7.04 0.31
CA ASN A 788 -24.30 5.83 -0.49
C ASN A 788 -23.49 4.63 0.00
N ARG A 789 -22.25 4.87 0.45
CA ARG A 789 -21.32 3.80 0.84
C ARG A 789 -20.40 4.22 1.96
N PHE A 790 -20.02 3.22 2.75
CA PHE A 790 -18.90 3.27 3.66
C PHE A 790 -17.72 2.48 3.10
N PHE A 791 -16.52 2.88 3.51
CA PHE A 791 -15.31 2.07 3.39
C PHE A 791 -14.50 2.23 4.67
N ALA A 792 -14.38 1.16 5.43
CA ALA A 792 -13.62 1.15 6.67
C ALA A 792 -12.26 0.50 6.48
N THR A 793 -11.30 0.99 7.25
CA THR A 793 -9.96 0.44 7.41
C THR A 793 -9.75 0.21 8.90
N SER A 794 -9.25 -0.97 9.25
CA SER A 794 -9.07 -1.43 10.63
C SER A 794 -7.69 -2.09 10.79
N PRO A 795 -7.24 -2.33 12.03
CA PRO A 795 -5.98 -3.05 12.26
C PRO A 795 -5.97 -4.43 11.60
N THR A 796 -7.10 -5.14 11.55
CA THR A 796 -7.19 -6.50 10.97
C THR A 796 -7.43 -6.49 9.46
N GLY A 797 -7.84 -5.35 8.90
CA GLY A 797 -8.33 -5.23 7.53
C GLY A 797 -9.80 -5.61 7.35
N ASP A 798 -10.48 -6.08 8.40
CA ASP A 798 -11.91 -6.37 8.41
C ASP A 798 -12.71 -5.13 8.87
N GLU A 799 -13.74 -4.73 8.12
CA GLU A 799 -14.57 -3.57 8.47
C GLU A 799 -15.33 -3.75 9.80
N ARG A 800 -15.51 -5.01 10.26
CA ARG A 800 -16.14 -5.36 11.53
C ARG A 800 -15.27 -5.10 12.76
N ASP A 801 -14.01 -4.72 12.54
CA ASP A 801 -13.05 -4.38 13.58
C ASP A 801 -12.66 -2.90 13.55
N VAL A 802 -13.42 -2.05 12.84
CA VAL A 802 -13.12 -0.60 12.72
C VAL A 802 -13.15 0.12 14.08
N THR A 803 -13.83 -0.42 15.09
CA THR A 803 -13.83 0.14 16.45
C THR A 803 -12.52 -0.06 17.21
N GLN A 804 -11.58 -0.85 16.70
CA GLN A 804 -10.25 -1.04 17.27
C GLN A 804 -9.27 0.09 16.88
N GLY A 805 -9.77 1.32 16.67
CA GLY A 805 -8.98 2.47 16.24
C GLY A 805 -8.85 2.59 14.72
N GLY A 806 -9.93 2.35 13.98
CA GLY A 806 -9.96 2.39 12.52
C GLY A 806 -10.29 3.76 11.92
N THR A 807 -10.16 3.86 10.59
CA THR A 807 -10.61 5.03 9.80
C THR A 807 -11.79 4.63 8.92
N LEU A 808 -12.81 5.48 8.90
CA LEU A 808 -14.00 5.33 8.06
C LEU A 808 -14.04 6.41 6.99
N TRP A 809 -14.26 6.01 5.74
CA TRP A 809 -14.59 6.88 4.64
C TRP A 809 -16.08 6.77 4.32
N ALA A 810 -16.74 7.92 4.16
CA ALA A 810 -18.15 7.99 3.77
C ALA A 810 -18.31 8.72 2.44
N LEU A 811 -18.95 8.07 1.47
CA LEU A 811 -19.28 8.62 0.17
C LEU A 811 -20.65 9.31 0.22
N ASN A 812 -20.67 10.63 0.33
CA ASN A 812 -21.86 11.45 0.15
C ASN A 812 -22.01 11.75 -1.34
N ALA A 813 -22.99 11.14 -2.00
CA ALA A 813 -23.15 11.29 -3.44
C ALA A 813 -24.62 11.39 -3.84
N TYR A 814 -24.95 12.39 -4.65
CA TYR A 814 -26.31 12.71 -5.05
C TYR A 814 -26.44 12.79 -6.57
N VAL A 815 -27.29 11.92 -7.10
CA VAL A 815 -27.54 11.79 -8.55
C VAL A 815 -28.12 13.08 -9.12
N GLY A 816 -29.05 13.72 -8.42
CA GLY A 816 -29.77 14.90 -8.92
C GLY A 816 -28.89 16.13 -9.15
N LEU A 817 -27.76 16.24 -8.44
CA LEU A 817 -26.74 17.28 -8.67
C LEU A 817 -25.52 16.75 -9.43
N ASN A 818 -25.52 15.46 -9.79
CA ASN A 818 -24.37 14.74 -10.32
C ASN A 818 -23.08 15.07 -9.55
N GLN A 819 -23.12 14.93 -8.22
CA GLN A 819 -21.99 15.31 -7.36
C GLN A 819 -21.67 14.25 -6.31
N ALA A 820 -20.40 14.12 -5.94
CA ALA A 820 -19.89 13.25 -4.88
C ALA A 820 -18.82 13.94 -4.04
N LEU A 821 -18.89 13.76 -2.71
CA LEU A 821 -17.93 14.19 -1.70
C LEU A 821 -17.51 13.00 -0.84
N LEU A 822 -16.25 12.97 -0.42
CA LEU A 822 -15.68 11.94 0.46
C LEU A 822 -15.38 12.53 1.83
N TYR A 823 -16.01 12.02 2.87
CA TYR A 823 -15.71 12.39 4.26
C TYR A 823 -14.82 11.33 4.92
N ARG A 824 -13.92 11.76 5.80
CA ARG A 824 -13.04 10.87 6.57
C ARG A 824 -13.32 11.03 8.06
N PHE A 825 -13.49 9.91 8.75
CA PHE A 825 -13.75 9.84 10.19
C PHE A 825 -12.74 8.93 10.87
N VAL A 826 -12.46 9.26 12.13
CA VAL A 826 -11.77 8.39 13.08
C VAL A 826 -12.82 7.67 13.91
N VAL A 827 -12.63 6.37 14.11
CA VAL A 827 -13.54 5.51 14.88
C VAL A 827 -12.81 4.92 16.08
N THR A 828 -13.25 5.29 17.29
CA THR A 828 -12.63 4.82 18.53
C THR A 828 -13.70 4.62 19.60
N LEU A 829 -13.74 3.45 20.23
CA LEU A 829 -14.59 3.26 21.41
C LEU A 829 -13.89 3.80 22.65
N ASP A 830 -14.67 4.38 23.57
CA ASP A 830 -14.17 4.76 24.89
C ASP A 830 -14.48 3.64 25.87
N GLN A 831 -13.43 3.00 26.42
CA GLN A 831 -13.55 1.83 27.29
C GLN A 831 -14.48 0.72 26.73
N GLY A 832 -14.43 0.52 25.40
CA GLY A 832 -15.26 -0.47 24.71
C GLY A 832 -16.73 -0.07 24.53
N SER A 833 -17.12 1.15 24.88
CA SER A 833 -18.47 1.68 24.74
C SER A 833 -18.58 2.73 23.64
N VAL A 834 -19.78 2.85 23.08
CA VAL A 834 -20.13 3.90 22.13
C VAL A 834 -20.38 5.21 22.90
N THR A 835 -19.78 6.32 22.49
CA THR A 835 -19.87 7.64 23.13
C THR A 835 -20.00 8.75 22.09
N PRO A 836 -20.26 10.02 22.49
CA PRO A 836 -20.30 11.15 21.57
C PRO A 836 -19.04 11.31 20.70
N THR A 837 -17.89 10.86 21.19
CA THR A 837 -16.59 10.93 20.53
C THR A 837 -16.25 9.67 19.74
N THR A 838 -17.15 8.68 19.66
CA THR A 838 -16.84 7.43 18.95
C THR A 838 -16.64 7.59 17.45
N LEU A 839 -17.37 8.51 16.83
CA LEU A 839 -17.22 8.83 15.42
C LEU A 839 -16.90 10.31 15.28
N GLN A 840 -15.64 10.62 15.02
CA GLN A 840 -15.16 12.00 14.92
C GLN A 840 -14.72 12.29 13.50
N LEU A 841 -15.27 13.38 12.95
CA LEU A 841 -14.91 13.84 11.63
C LEU A 841 -13.51 14.43 11.65
N PHE A 842 -12.67 14.00 10.71
CA PHE A 842 -11.32 14.49 10.62
C PHE A 842 -11.34 15.98 10.24
N PRO A 843 -10.70 16.89 11.03
CA PRO A 843 -10.89 18.32 10.87
C PRO A 843 -10.02 18.85 9.73
N ASP A 844 -10.36 18.57 8.49
CA ASP A 844 -9.62 19.14 7.36
C ASP A 844 -9.75 20.68 7.28
N TYR A 845 -8.82 21.35 6.59
CA TYR A 845 -8.81 22.81 6.50
C TYR A 845 -8.66 23.27 5.05
N PHE A 846 -9.40 24.31 4.69
CA PHE A 846 -9.14 25.11 3.49
C PHE A 846 -8.68 26.53 3.87
N PHE A 847 -9.29 27.09 4.92
CA PHE A 847 -8.93 28.37 5.53
C PHE A 847 -8.85 28.25 7.06
N ASN A 848 -8.08 29.12 7.72
CA ASN A 848 -7.99 29.16 9.19
C ASN A 848 -9.34 29.44 9.88
N THR A 849 -10.26 30.14 9.22
CA THR A 849 -11.59 30.46 9.74
C THR A 849 -12.67 29.42 9.42
N ARG A 850 -12.41 28.47 8.51
CA ARG A 850 -13.40 27.50 8.05
C ARG A 850 -12.79 26.12 7.88
N LYS A 851 -13.23 25.19 8.73
CA LYS A 851 -12.97 23.76 8.57
C LYS A 851 -13.72 23.26 7.33
N THR A 852 -13.01 22.56 6.46
CA THR A 852 -13.62 21.74 5.40
C THR A 852 -13.49 20.29 5.84
N PHE A 853 -14.34 19.39 5.37
CA PHE A 853 -14.34 18.01 5.92
C PHE A 853 -14.43 16.95 4.84
N PHE A 854 -14.16 17.34 3.60
CA PHE A 854 -14.33 16.45 2.46
C PHE A 854 -13.26 16.64 1.39
N VAL A 855 -13.06 15.56 0.64
CA VAL A 855 -12.41 15.56 -0.67
C VAL A 855 -13.48 15.57 -1.75
N ASN A 856 -13.33 16.43 -2.76
CA ASN A 856 -14.29 16.52 -3.86
C ASN A 856 -14.13 15.32 -4.82
N GLY A 857 -15.13 14.45 -4.87
CA GLY A 857 -15.22 13.31 -5.80
C GLY A 857 -15.76 13.69 -7.19
N GLY A 858 -16.08 14.97 -7.41
CA GLY A 858 -16.68 15.56 -8.60
C GLY A 858 -18.02 14.93 -8.93
N GLU A 859 -18.16 14.30 -10.10
CA GLU A 859 -19.41 13.68 -10.53
C GLU A 859 -19.92 12.56 -9.61
N TYR A 860 -21.19 12.16 -9.75
CA TYR A 860 -21.78 11.07 -8.98
C TYR A 860 -20.94 9.78 -9.01
N ARG A 861 -20.85 9.09 -7.86
CA ARG A 861 -20.11 7.83 -7.68
C ARG A 861 -20.93 6.80 -6.89
N ASN A 862 -20.68 5.53 -7.20
CA ASN A 862 -21.34 4.36 -6.61
C ASN A 862 -20.51 3.79 -5.46
N TYR A 863 -19.22 3.59 -5.67
CA TYR A 863 -18.32 2.94 -4.72
C TYR A 863 -17.01 3.73 -4.56
N LEU A 864 -16.37 3.50 -3.42
CA LEU A 864 -15.07 4.01 -3.07
C LEU A 864 -14.20 2.87 -2.52
N VAL A 865 -12.90 2.94 -2.76
CA VAL A 865 -11.87 2.08 -2.17
C VAL A 865 -10.59 2.88 -2.00
N THR A 866 -9.80 2.54 -0.98
CA THR A 866 -8.46 3.09 -0.76
C THR A 866 -7.59 2.04 -0.08
N ASP A 867 -6.30 2.07 -0.40
CA ASP A 867 -5.27 1.29 0.29
C ASP A 867 -4.17 2.18 0.89
N GLY A 868 -4.47 3.48 1.03
CA GLY A 868 -3.51 4.49 1.50
C GLY A 868 -2.65 5.07 0.38
N ALA A 869 -2.34 4.29 -0.66
CA ALA A 869 -1.54 4.73 -1.80
C ALA A 869 -2.39 5.47 -2.85
N PHE A 870 -3.61 4.98 -3.09
CA PHE A 870 -4.56 5.61 -4.01
C PHE A 870 -5.98 5.66 -3.44
N ILE A 871 -6.85 6.43 -4.08
CA ILE A 871 -8.31 6.39 -3.84
C ILE A 871 -8.97 6.13 -5.19
N ALA A 872 -9.66 5.00 -5.33
CA ALA A 872 -10.43 4.71 -6.55
C ALA A 872 -11.93 4.88 -6.31
N LEU A 873 -12.58 5.39 -7.33
CA LEU A 873 -14.01 5.66 -7.36
C LEU A 873 -14.60 4.99 -8.59
N SER A 874 -15.75 4.34 -8.42
CA SER A 874 -16.48 3.75 -9.54
C SER A 874 -17.86 4.38 -9.71
N ARG A 875 -18.37 4.34 -10.95
CA ARG A 875 -19.71 4.76 -11.32
C ARG A 875 -20.29 3.76 -12.30
N SER A 876 -21.50 3.27 -12.04
CA SER A 876 -22.25 2.52 -13.05
C SER A 876 -22.68 3.43 -14.20
N ALA A 877 -23.24 2.86 -15.27
CA ALA A 877 -23.74 3.66 -16.38
C ALA A 877 -24.81 4.65 -15.89
N PHE A 878 -24.69 5.92 -16.33
CA PHE A 878 -25.58 6.99 -15.89
C PHE A 878 -25.73 8.04 -17.00
N THR A 879 -26.98 8.44 -17.31
CA THR A 879 -27.30 9.48 -18.31
C THR A 879 -26.59 9.30 -19.65
N GLY A 880 -26.60 8.09 -20.20
CA GLY A 880 -25.94 7.76 -21.48
C GLY A 880 -24.41 7.67 -21.42
N ARG A 881 -23.80 7.73 -20.23
CA ARG A 881 -22.36 7.51 -20.03
C ARG A 881 -22.08 6.09 -19.60
N SER A 882 -21.01 5.50 -20.12
CA SER A 882 -20.55 4.17 -19.76
C SER A 882 -20.11 4.07 -18.28
N PRO A 883 -20.07 2.84 -17.71
CA PRO A 883 -19.44 2.59 -16.43
C PRO A 883 -17.98 3.02 -16.42
N LEU A 884 -17.49 3.32 -15.23
CA LEU A 884 -16.21 3.98 -15.03
C LEU A 884 -15.56 3.51 -13.74
N LEU A 885 -14.25 3.26 -13.79
CA LEU A 885 -13.40 3.07 -12.63
C LEU A 885 -12.17 3.98 -12.80
N GLU A 886 -12.00 4.93 -11.89
CA GLU A 886 -10.93 5.92 -11.93
C GLU A 886 -10.20 6.01 -10.61
N ILE A 887 -8.93 6.37 -10.68
CA ILE A 887 -8.12 6.78 -9.54
C ILE A 887 -8.13 8.30 -9.44
N LEU A 888 -8.40 8.79 -8.23
CA LEU A 888 -8.14 10.18 -7.87
C LEU A 888 -6.64 10.42 -7.79
N PRO A 889 -6.13 11.61 -8.18
CA PRO A 889 -4.70 11.88 -8.14
C PRO A 889 -4.11 11.56 -6.76
N PRO A 890 -2.94 10.91 -6.71
CA PRO A 890 -2.42 10.33 -5.48
C PRO A 890 -2.01 11.38 -4.44
N LEU A 891 -1.79 12.61 -4.88
CA LEU A 891 -1.45 13.76 -4.03
C LEU A 891 -2.67 14.54 -3.53
N ILE A 892 -3.91 14.11 -3.82
CA ILE A 892 -5.07 14.84 -3.29
C ILE A 892 -5.02 14.86 -1.77
N LYS A 893 -5.01 16.09 -1.26
CA LYS A 893 -5.16 16.40 0.16
C LYS A 893 -6.34 17.34 0.34
N SER A 894 -6.93 17.31 1.52
CA SER A 894 -7.99 18.24 1.86
C SER A 894 -7.44 19.67 1.95
N GLY A 895 -8.14 20.65 1.38
CA GLY A 895 -7.67 22.04 1.30
C GLY A 895 -7.05 22.44 -0.04
N GLU A 896 -6.80 21.49 -0.94
CA GLU A 896 -6.25 21.79 -2.26
C GLU A 896 -7.32 22.22 -3.28
N ALA A 897 -7.14 23.40 -3.87
CA ALA A 897 -8.06 23.97 -4.85
C ALA A 897 -8.11 23.23 -6.20
N GLN A 898 -7.10 22.38 -6.50
CA GLN A 898 -6.94 21.75 -7.81
C GLN A 898 -7.32 20.25 -7.87
N GLY A 899 -7.70 19.65 -6.74
CA GLY A 899 -7.58 18.20 -6.51
C GLY A 899 -8.34 17.25 -7.46
N ALA A 900 -9.48 17.59 -8.07
CA ALA A 900 -10.31 16.55 -8.72
C ALA A 900 -10.33 16.53 -10.26
N ARG A 901 -9.58 17.42 -10.95
CA ARG A 901 -9.68 17.58 -12.42
C ARG A 901 -8.92 16.52 -13.22
N ASN A 902 -7.77 16.06 -12.74
CA ASN A 902 -6.95 15.08 -13.46
C ASN A 902 -7.22 13.69 -12.91
N ARG A 903 -8.15 12.95 -13.52
CA ARG A 903 -8.49 11.57 -13.13
C ARG A 903 -7.85 10.58 -14.08
N TYR A 904 -7.48 9.43 -13.54
CA TYR A 904 -6.78 8.40 -14.29
C TYR A 904 -7.69 7.19 -14.44
N PRO A 905 -8.09 6.83 -15.67
CA PRO A 905 -8.89 5.63 -15.88
C PRO A 905 -8.08 4.41 -15.48
N LEU A 906 -8.63 3.61 -14.57
CA LEU A 906 -7.99 2.39 -14.08
C LEU A 906 -8.41 1.18 -14.92
N LEU A 907 -9.68 1.12 -15.31
CA LEU A 907 -10.25 0.08 -16.16
C LEU A 907 -11.23 0.70 -17.14
N VAL A 908 -11.08 0.36 -18.42
CA VAL A 908 -12.08 0.64 -19.45
C VAL A 908 -12.97 -0.59 -19.59
N VAL A 909 -14.23 -0.45 -19.21
CA VAL A 909 -15.24 -1.51 -19.37
C VAL A 909 -15.83 -1.40 -20.78
N GLN A 910 -15.91 -2.52 -21.51
CA GLN A 910 -16.35 -2.57 -22.91
C GLN A 910 -17.77 -1.98 -23.15
N ASP A 911 -18.01 -1.54 -24.38
CA ASP A 911 -19.31 -1.03 -24.85
C ASP A 911 -20.41 -2.08 -24.63
N ARG A 912 -21.41 -1.74 -23.78
CA ARG A 912 -22.63 -2.48 -23.34
C ARG A 912 -22.68 -2.86 -21.85
N ALA A 913 -21.62 -2.66 -21.06
CA ALA A 913 -21.75 -2.80 -19.62
C ALA A 913 -22.62 -1.68 -19.03
N PHE A 914 -23.49 -2.03 -18.07
CA PHE A 914 -24.34 -1.08 -17.36
C PHE A 914 -23.97 -0.92 -15.89
N SER A 915 -23.39 -1.96 -15.27
CA SER A 915 -23.08 -1.95 -13.84
C SER A 915 -21.60 -2.20 -13.59
N ILE A 916 -21.11 -1.58 -12.51
CA ILE A 916 -19.81 -1.89 -11.94
C ILE A 916 -19.94 -1.94 -10.42
N GLY A 917 -19.39 -2.99 -9.84
CA GLY A 917 -19.37 -3.26 -8.41
C GLY A 917 -18.26 -2.49 -7.68
N LYS A 918 -18.09 -2.87 -6.41
CA LYS A 918 -16.95 -2.44 -5.59
C LYS A 918 -15.68 -3.11 -6.11
N LEU A 919 -14.56 -2.37 -6.12
CA LEU A 919 -13.25 -2.98 -6.31
C LEU A 919 -12.88 -3.79 -5.07
N VAL A 920 -12.58 -5.07 -5.24
CA VAL A 920 -12.24 -5.99 -4.15
C VAL A 920 -10.81 -6.47 -4.31
N ARG A 921 -10.04 -6.46 -3.22
CA ARG A 921 -8.70 -7.06 -3.20
C ARG A 921 -8.84 -8.53 -2.81
N ASN A 922 -8.25 -9.41 -3.60
CA ASN A 922 -8.12 -10.82 -3.24
C ASN A 922 -7.13 -10.94 -2.07
N SER A 923 -7.55 -11.45 -0.92
CA SER A 923 -6.67 -11.55 0.26
C SER A 923 -5.51 -12.53 0.12
N ALA A 924 -5.62 -13.51 -0.77
CA ALA A 924 -4.60 -14.54 -0.96
C ALA A 924 -3.49 -14.13 -1.94
N SER A 925 -3.85 -13.51 -3.06
CA SER A 925 -2.91 -13.06 -4.11
C SER A 925 -2.59 -11.57 -4.05
N GLY A 926 -3.45 -10.76 -3.43
CA GLY A 926 -3.36 -9.31 -3.43
C GLY A 926 -3.83 -8.62 -4.71
N ALA A 927 -4.39 -9.39 -5.66
CA ALA A 927 -4.91 -8.88 -6.94
C ALA A 927 -6.14 -7.99 -6.75
N TRP A 928 -6.28 -6.94 -7.55
CA TRP A 928 -7.50 -6.13 -7.59
C TRP A 928 -8.52 -6.74 -8.55
N MET A 929 -9.78 -6.77 -8.15
CA MET A 929 -10.87 -7.38 -8.92
C MET A 929 -12.03 -6.40 -9.06
N ALA A 930 -12.41 -6.13 -10.30
CA ALA A 930 -13.58 -5.33 -10.64
C ALA A 930 -14.65 -6.25 -11.22
N THR A 931 -15.88 -6.16 -10.69
CA THR A 931 -17.01 -6.97 -11.16
C THR A 931 -18.13 -6.09 -11.71
N GLY A 932 -19.04 -6.70 -12.46
CA GLY A 932 -20.26 -6.05 -12.94
C GLY A 932 -21.06 -7.00 -13.82
N ASP A 933 -21.98 -6.44 -14.60
CA ASP A 933 -22.73 -7.21 -15.58
C ASP A 933 -21.84 -7.81 -16.68
N PHE A 934 -20.65 -7.24 -16.90
CA PHE A 934 -19.60 -7.78 -17.75
C PHE A 934 -18.82 -8.98 -17.17
N GLY A 935 -19.15 -9.45 -15.96
CA GLY A 935 -18.45 -10.53 -15.27
C GLY A 935 -17.42 -10.01 -14.27
N VAL A 936 -16.16 -10.43 -14.43
CA VAL A 936 -15.02 -9.99 -13.60
C VAL A 936 -13.83 -9.58 -14.48
N ARG A 937 -13.02 -8.65 -13.96
CA ARG A 937 -11.70 -8.24 -14.48
C ARG A 937 -10.71 -8.26 -13.33
N VAL A 938 -9.50 -8.76 -13.59
CA VAL A 938 -8.47 -8.99 -12.57
C VAL A 938 -7.20 -8.24 -12.95
N GLN A 939 -6.67 -7.45 -12.02
CA GLN A 939 -5.36 -6.84 -12.12
C GLN A 939 -4.37 -7.66 -11.29
N ALA A 940 -3.41 -8.28 -11.97
CA ALA A 940 -2.42 -9.16 -11.36
C ALA A 940 -1.10 -9.11 -12.13
#